data_AF-A0A354GXQ3-F1
#
_entry.id   AF-A0A354GXQ3-F1
#
_cell.length_a   1.000
_cell.length_b   1.000
_cell.length_c   1.000
_cell.angle_alpha   90.00
_cell.angle_beta   90.00
_cell.angle_gamma   90.00
#
_symmetry.space_group_name_H-M   'P 1'
#
loop_
_entity.id
_entity.type
_entity.pdbx_description
1 polymer ?
#
loop_
_entity_poly.entity_id
_entity_poly.type
_entity_poly.pdbx_seq_one_letter_code
_entity_poly.pdbx_strand_id
1 'polypeptide(L)'
;MDTLRGTADDLARTLAFVRDAFAKWREKGVIRGEEYDLIDATYKDLKQQTDSGRTAANPLALPSSEMCWSCKAPVGATHYCGACGAPAHTEAVDQLRYLVCLCHEIKKHEQAGRLDLSAAHGCLADANGRIAALRRKLDRQRAPSAIPVGAPAKSSAELFTEAPPPSPEGRGPTIPAPRRNFLEMLLDPRSIQWLLASGAAVLVLGVVIWLAASGLFDYPIFTAVVMAVGNALLLAGGWALIRFTRYQLAGRAVTLLACLLMPLNLWFYDHQGLITIAEGGHLWLAALVCCVLYAVSASLLRDPMLVFVFVGGVALTGLLLLADHLVEHFWEASAPAVFLVGLGLACIHVERAFLEDEGPFSRKRFGLPFFWSGQAVLAAGLLLVLGAQLTGTLLLFDTSFNEFYYKTFDTLETFKFVNRPDLVTSVGGQLLALALVAAGTYAYVYSDLVVRKVGIYIHLAVIGFLWAEVLLLNLAFQKLPDLPHIEAYIVALALTGLAANFALTALLPPASLLRRTGPALALGLCVVPLLLGIMLHIRAVALPAWDRWHHPLGWSYVAAMAVTAVACRVGAFLHRAERPWLATVYLFGSAGAVLLGAAGLLRTLNPDMPWEQQAPLLMLIPLAYLIASRLYRGRPTETAVVWAAHAGTVILLVSCLDTAFQGFALQQGQLLNLLLAAFFAEAALFYLLAAIWRDREFAVYACTAAAAAAVWQILTFYKLEPEYYIGAFAILGLLLLVAYRFAALEKGATIGLGRAAFQSANALLSLAAVAGALLSLSALAGKQIDLGRYVGLDTVLTATSAAALFLVRHANWRRWYLLAAVGNGALTILVLLVQADLSGWQKLELICLVIGAALLIASHLGWYREQERENDLVSFGLFLGSMLVGVPLTYAVLYCRFAVPHADQFDTFHTLNEVGMLAAGLLLLGAGAVMHIKSTTVTGAVILVLYVLTLVAFLRLPKVLQQMAVYLMIGGGLLFGVALVLAFYRDRLLTLPARIKHHEGVFRVLNWR
;
A
#
# COMPACT_ATOMS: atom_id res chain seq x y z
N MET A 1 13.62 -54.83 27.42
CA MET A 1 12.26 -55.19 27.91
C MET A 1 11.47 -53.96 28.38
N ASP A 2 12.10 -52.96 29.00
CA ASP A 2 11.38 -51.76 29.50
C ASP A 2 10.80 -50.84 28.42
N THR A 3 11.46 -50.71 27.26
CA THR A 3 10.92 -49.96 26.10
C THR A 3 9.66 -50.60 25.52
N LEU A 4 9.58 -51.94 25.49
CA LEU A 4 8.41 -52.68 25.02
C LEU A 4 7.22 -52.60 26.00
N ARG A 5 7.47 -52.53 27.31
CA ARG A 5 6.42 -52.30 28.32
C ARG A 5 5.83 -50.89 28.21
N GLY A 6 6.67 -49.87 28.03
CA GLY A 6 6.21 -48.48 27.86
C GLY A 6 5.29 -48.27 26.65
N THR A 7 5.54 -48.98 25.54
CA THR A 7 4.69 -48.89 24.33
C THR A 7 3.31 -49.53 24.50
N ALA A 8 3.20 -50.60 25.29
CA ALA A 8 1.92 -51.27 25.54
C ALA A 8 1.00 -50.39 26.42
N ASP A 9 1.56 -49.75 27.44
CA ASP A 9 0.82 -48.85 28.33
C ASP A 9 0.36 -47.56 27.62
N ASP A 10 1.16 -47.01 26.69
CA ASP A 10 0.77 -45.85 25.89
C ASP A 10 -0.35 -46.20 24.88
N LEU A 11 -0.29 -47.39 24.29
CA LEU A 11 -1.34 -47.89 23.41
C LEU A 11 -2.67 -48.13 24.17
N ALA A 12 -2.61 -48.74 25.36
CA ALA A 12 -3.78 -48.97 26.20
C ALA A 12 -4.46 -47.65 26.63
N ARG A 13 -3.66 -46.64 27.00
CA ARG A 13 -4.15 -45.29 27.32
C ARG A 13 -4.76 -44.60 26.10
N THR A 14 -4.14 -44.72 24.94
CA THR A 14 -4.68 -44.18 23.68
C THR A 14 -6.02 -44.82 23.33
N LEU A 15 -6.14 -46.15 23.44
CA LEU A 15 -7.39 -46.88 23.18
C LEU A 15 -8.51 -46.44 24.13
N ALA A 16 -8.20 -46.30 25.43
CA ALA A 16 -9.15 -45.79 26.41
C ALA A 16 -9.61 -44.36 26.07
N PHE A 17 -8.68 -43.49 25.69
CA PHE A 17 -8.96 -42.11 25.29
C PHE A 17 -9.86 -42.03 24.05
N VAL A 18 -9.55 -42.78 23.00
CA VAL A 18 -10.34 -42.79 21.75
C VAL A 18 -11.76 -43.28 22.01
N ARG A 19 -11.90 -44.36 22.78
CA ARG A 19 -13.21 -44.93 23.14
C ARG A 19 -14.04 -43.98 23.99
N ASP A 20 -13.44 -43.33 24.98
CA ASP A 20 -14.09 -42.32 25.82
C ASP A 20 -14.54 -41.08 25.00
N ALA A 21 -13.75 -40.66 24.02
CA ALA A 21 -14.12 -39.56 23.13
C ALA A 21 -15.37 -39.90 22.28
N PHE A 22 -15.43 -41.10 21.71
CA PHE A 22 -16.60 -41.57 20.97
C PHE A 22 -17.84 -41.71 21.88
N ALA A 23 -17.66 -42.18 23.12
CA ALA A 23 -18.76 -42.27 24.10
C ALA A 23 -19.32 -40.89 24.43
N LYS A 24 -18.46 -39.90 24.67
CA LYS A 24 -18.86 -38.51 24.91
C LYS A 24 -19.59 -37.89 23.71
N TRP A 25 -19.22 -38.25 22.49
CA TRP A 25 -19.94 -37.77 21.29
C TRP A 25 -21.30 -38.45 21.10
N ARG A 26 -21.45 -39.71 21.51
CA ARG A 26 -22.77 -40.36 21.62
C ARG A 26 -23.65 -39.65 22.64
N GLU A 27 -23.14 -39.37 23.84
CA GLU A 27 -23.88 -38.65 24.89
C GLU A 27 -24.34 -37.27 24.43
N LYS A 28 -23.53 -36.59 23.62
CA LYS A 28 -23.85 -35.28 23.02
C LYS A 28 -24.78 -35.37 21.80
N GLY A 29 -25.15 -36.57 21.35
CA GLY A 29 -25.96 -36.77 20.14
C GLY A 29 -25.25 -36.42 18.83
N VAL A 30 -23.91 -36.33 18.83
CA VAL A 30 -23.11 -36.09 17.61
C VAL A 30 -23.02 -37.35 16.75
N ILE A 31 -23.04 -38.53 17.38
CA ILE A 31 -22.97 -39.85 16.75
C ILE A 31 -24.20 -40.66 17.19
N ARG A 32 -24.78 -41.45 16.29
CA ARG A 32 -25.94 -42.32 16.60
C ARG A 32 -25.52 -43.53 17.43
N GLY A 33 -26.50 -44.12 18.13
CA GLY A 33 -26.26 -45.33 18.94
C GLY A 33 -25.66 -46.48 18.12
N GLU A 34 -26.23 -46.77 16.95
CA GLU A 34 -25.77 -47.83 16.04
C GLU A 34 -24.32 -47.61 15.55
N GLU A 35 -23.99 -46.38 15.16
CA GLU A 35 -22.63 -46.01 14.75
C GLU A 35 -21.64 -46.20 15.90
N TYR A 36 -22.01 -45.77 17.11
CA TYR A 36 -21.18 -45.97 18.29
C TYR A 36 -20.99 -47.46 18.61
N ASP A 37 -22.03 -48.28 18.53
CA ASP A 37 -21.94 -49.69 18.89
C ASP A 37 -20.99 -50.46 17.92
N LEU A 38 -21.01 -50.12 16.62
CA LEU A 38 -20.05 -50.63 15.62
C LEU A 38 -18.61 -50.21 15.91
N ILE A 39 -18.42 -48.96 16.34
CA ILE A 39 -17.11 -48.40 16.69
C ILE A 39 -16.59 -49.03 18.00
N ASP A 40 -17.44 -49.14 19.01
CA ASP A 40 -17.13 -49.73 20.32
C ASP A 40 -16.75 -51.21 20.19
N ALA A 41 -17.47 -51.97 19.35
CA ALA A 41 -17.12 -53.37 19.04
C ALA A 41 -15.72 -53.49 18.43
N THR A 42 -15.36 -52.56 17.52
CA THR A 42 -14.03 -52.53 16.90
C THR A 42 -12.93 -52.32 17.95
N TYR A 43 -13.11 -51.37 18.87
CA TYR A 43 -12.10 -51.08 19.89
C TYR A 43 -12.06 -52.13 21.00
N LYS A 44 -13.16 -52.82 21.29
CA LYS A 44 -13.18 -53.99 22.19
C LYS A 44 -12.34 -55.14 21.63
N ASP A 45 -12.51 -55.47 20.36
CA ASP A 45 -11.71 -56.48 19.68
C ASP A 45 -10.24 -56.09 19.65
N LEU A 46 -9.93 -54.84 19.28
CA LEU A 46 -8.54 -54.35 19.27
C LEU A 46 -7.90 -54.37 20.66
N LYS A 47 -8.66 -54.06 21.72
CA LYS A 47 -8.19 -54.18 23.10
C LYS A 47 -7.92 -55.64 23.47
N GLN A 48 -8.81 -56.56 23.14
CA GLN A 48 -8.62 -58.00 23.40
C GLN A 48 -7.40 -58.56 22.64
N GLN A 49 -7.15 -58.10 21.42
CA GLN A 49 -5.94 -58.45 20.66
C GLN A 49 -4.66 -57.89 21.31
N THR A 50 -4.74 -56.67 21.85
CA THR A 50 -3.62 -56.02 22.57
C THR A 50 -3.31 -56.77 23.87
N ASP A 51 -4.35 -57.09 24.65
CA ASP A 51 -4.24 -57.80 25.94
C ASP A 51 -3.74 -59.25 25.76
N SER A 52 -4.02 -59.88 24.61
CA SER A 52 -3.54 -61.22 24.26
C SER A 52 -2.15 -61.24 23.59
N GLY A 53 -1.51 -60.08 23.42
CA GLY A 53 -0.18 -59.95 22.81
C GLY A 53 -0.13 -60.28 21.31
N ARG A 54 -1.29 -60.32 20.62
CA ARG A 54 -1.42 -60.73 19.20
C ARG A 54 -1.37 -59.56 18.21
N THR A 55 -1.23 -58.32 18.66
CA THR A 55 -1.33 -57.14 17.80
C THR A 55 -0.15 -56.98 16.83
N ALA A 56 -0.47 -56.64 15.57
CA ALA A 56 0.47 -56.14 14.58
C ALA A 56 1.16 -54.85 15.07
N ALA A 57 2.35 -54.55 14.52
CA ALA A 57 3.09 -53.35 14.86
C ALA A 57 2.28 -52.08 14.55
N ASN A 58 1.88 -51.36 15.60
CA ASN A 58 1.19 -50.06 15.60
C ASN A 58 -0.19 -50.01 14.91
N PRO A 59 -1.25 -50.59 15.51
CA PRO A 59 -2.60 -50.64 14.92
C PRO A 59 -3.32 -49.28 14.89
N LEU A 60 -2.81 -48.29 15.63
CA LEU A 60 -3.30 -46.91 15.64
C LEU A 60 -2.22 -46.01 15.03
N ALA A 61 -2.58 -45.00 14.25
CA ALA A 61 -1.62 -44.04 13.70
C ALA A 61 -1.10 -43.04 14.77
N LEU A 62 -0.67 -43.57 15.92
CA LEU A 62 -0.23 -42.80 17.08
C LEU A 62 1.15 -42.18 16.80
N PRO A 63 1.29 -40.84 16.88
CA PRO A 63 2.60 -40.20 16.75
C PRO A 63 3.55 -40.63 17.88
N SER A 64 4.82 -40.89 17.55
CA SER A 64 5.84 -41.27 18.54
C SER A 64 5.99 -40.23 19.65
N SER A 65 6.12 -40.69 20.90
CA SER A 65 6.45 -39.86 22.08
C SER A 65 7.86 -39.29 22.01
N GLU A 66 8.74 -39.93 21.23
CA GLU A 66 10.13 -39.53 21.06
C GLU A 66 10.29 -38.40 20.03
N MET A 67 9.21 -37.88 19.45
CA MET A 67 9.25 -36.83 18.41
C MET A 67 8.54 -35.57 18.89
N CYS A 68 9.22 -34.43 18.75
CA CYS A 68 8.67 -33.16 19.18
C CYS A 68 7.40 -32.82 18.40
N TRP A 69 6.32 -32.49 19.09
CA TRP A 69 5.05 -32.15 18.47
C TRP A 69 5.13 -30.93 17.54
N SER A 70 6.05 -29.99 17.83
CA SER A 70 6.23 -28.73 17.09
C SER A 70 7.21 -28.87 15.91
N CYS A 71 8.48 -29.17 16.16
CA CYS A 71 9.52 -29.18 15.11
C CYS A 71 9.83 -30.57 14.52
N LYS A 72 9.20 -31.64 15.04
CA LYS A 72 9.47 -33.02 14.64
C LYS A 72 10.91 -33.49 14.87
N ALA A 73 11.73 -32.77 15.64
CA ALA A 73 13.04 -33.26 16.07
C ALA A 73 12.87 -34.36 17.14
N PRO A 74 13.79 -35.35 17.20
CA PRO A 74 13.80 -36.32 18.28
C PRO A 74 13.97 -35.63 19.63
N VAL A 75 13.29 -36.13 20.65
CA VAL A 75 13.31 -35.58 22.01
C VAL A 75 13.83 -36.65 22.96
N GLY A 76 14.95 -36.35 23.64
CA GLY A 76 15.46 -37.20 24.72
C GLY A 76 14.59 -37.10 25.98
N ALA A 77 15.06 -37.63 27.10
CA ALA A 77 14.35 -37.62 28.39
C ALA A 77 14.16 -36.22 29.04
N THR A 78 14.43 -35.14 28.30
CA THR A 78 14.34 -33.75 28.79
C THR A 78 12.90 -33.24 28.73
N HIS A 79 12.49 -32.41 29.70
CA HIS A 79 11.14 -31.83 29.73
C HIS A 79 10.81 -30.91 28.54
N TYR A 80 11.84 -30.42 27.83
CA TYR A 80 11.71 -29.56 26.65
C TYR A 80 12.53 -30.10 25.48
N CYS A 81 12.09 -29.79 24.27
CA CYS A 81 12.79 -30.09 23.03
C CYS A 81 13.99 -29.17 22.84
N GLY A 82 15.19 -29.73 22.72
CA GLY A 82 16.42 -28.96 22.53
C GLY A 82 16.48 -28.12 21.25
N ALA A 83 15.69 -28.45 20.23
CA ALA A 83 15.68 -27.73 18.96
C ALA A 83 14.76 -26.49 18.94
N CYS A 84 13.59 -26.55 19.59
CA CYS A 84 12.59 -25.49 19.49
C CYS A 84 12.05 -24.96 20.84
N GLY A 85 12.54 -25.51 21.96
CA GLY A 85 12.11 -25.15 23.31
C GLY A 85 10.71 -25.63 23.70
N ALA A 86 10.02 -26.37 22.83
CA ALA A 86 8.66 -26.84 23.11
C ALA A 86 8.65 -27.92 24.20
N PRO A 87 7.67 -27.95 25.11
CA PRO A 87 7.53 -29.02 26.09
C PRO A 87 7.41 -30.39 25.39
N ALA A 88 8.07 -31.40 25.95
CA ALA A 88 8.25 -32.72 25.34
C ALA A 88 7.49 -33.82 26.07
N HIS A 89 7.66 -33.95 27.39
CA HIS A 89 7.08 -35.00 28.22
C HIS A 89 6.12 -34.41 29.24
N THR A 90 4.95 -33.95 28.77
CA THR A 90 3.87 -33.45 29.62
C THR A 90 2.55 -34.09 29.23
N GLU A 91 1.63 -34.21 30.18
CA GLU A 91 0.29 -34.78 29.95
C GLU A 91 -0.45 -34.05 28.80
N ALA A 92 -0.24 -32.74 28.65
CA ALA A 92 -0.81 -31.96 27.57
C ALA A 92 -0.23 -32.31 26.18
N VAL A 93 1.02 -32.76 26.11
CA VAL A 93 1.62 -33.28 24.88
C VAL A 93 1.05 -34.66 24.55
N ASP A 94 0.85 -35.52 25.54
CA ASP A 94 0.21 -36.83 25.33
C ASP A 94 -1.25 -36.68 24.88
N GLN A 95 -2.02 -35.80 25.52
CA GLN A 95 -3.38 -35.45 25.05
C GLN A 95 -3.38 -34.93 23.61
N LEU A 96 -2.38 -34.12 23.22
CA LEU A 96 -2.24 -33.64 21.85
C LEU A 96 -1.96 -34.79 20.87
N ARG A 97 -1.09 -35.75 21.25
CA ARG A 97 -0.80 -36.96 20.46
C ARG A 97 -2.05 -37.82 20.29
N TYR A 98 -2.80 -38.04 21.37
CA TYR A 98 -4.04 -38.82 21.36
C TYR A 98 -5.14 -38.16 20.52
N LEU A 99 -5.26 -36.83 20.55
CA LEU A 99 -6.20 -36.11 19.68
C LEU A 99 -5.82 -36.17 18.19
N VAL A 100 -4.52 -36.13 17.85
CA VAL A 100 -4.06 -36.32 16.47
C VAL A 100 -4.37 -37.75 16.00
N CYS A 101 -4.16 -38.74 16.86
CA CYS A 101 -4.56 -40.13 16.60
C CYS A 101 -6.08 -40.25 16.40
N LEU A 102 -6.87 -39.60 17.26
CA LEU A 102 -8.33 -39.58 17.17
C LEU A 102 -8.82 -38.98 15.83
N CYS A 103 -8.20 -37.92 15.34
CA CYS A 103 -8.51 -37.37 14.01
C CYS A 103 -8.27 -38.38 12.88
N HIS A 104 -7.25 -39.23 12.99
CA HIS A 104 -7.00 -40.29 12.03
C HIS A 104 -8.06 -41.39 12.11
N GLU A 105 -8.43 -41.81 13.33
CA GLU A 105 -9.46 -42.83 13.53
C GLU A 105 -10.84 -42.35 13.09
N ILE A 106 -11.21 -41.07 13.29
CA ILE A 106 -12.48 -40.52 12.75
C ILE A 106 -12.55 -40.71 11.24
N LYS A 107 -11.49 -40.33 10.51
CA LYS A 107 -11.43 -40.51 9.05
C LYS A 107 -11.46 -41.97 8.63
N LYS A 108 -10.83 -42.86 9.40
CA LYS A 108 -10.85 -44.30 9.16
C LYS A 108 -12.24 -44.90 9.35
N HIS A 109 -13.01 -44.44 10.35
CA HIS A 109 -14.39 -44.86 10.55
C HIS A 109 -15.34 -44.28 9.49
N GLU A 110 -15.12 -43.04 9.06
CA GLU A 110 -15.80 -42.42 7.92
C GLU A 110 -15.58 -43.21 6.62
N GLN A 111 -14.32 -43.51 6.28
CA GLN A 111 -13.96 -44.28 5.08
C GLN A 111 -14.51 -45.71 5.11
N ALA A 112 -14.62 -46.30 6.30
CA ALA A 112 -15.20 -47.63 6.50
C ALA A 112 -16.74 -47.63 6.53
N GLY A 113 -17.40 -46.48 6.36
CA GLY A 113 -18.86 -46.36 6.41
C GLY A 113 -19.46 -46.60 7.80
N ARG A 114 -18.65 -46.62 8.86
CA ARG A 114 -19.10 -46.82 10.26
C ARG A 114 -19.59 -45.53 10.91
N LEU A 115 -19.27 -44.38 10.31
CA LEU A 115 -19.60 -43.06 10.82
C LEU A 115 -20.02 -42.18 9.64
N ASP A 116 -21.20 -41.58 9.71
CA ASP A 116 -21.71 -40.71 8.64
C ASP A 116 -20.81 -39.48 8.45
N LEU A 117 -20.78 -38.94 7.22
CA LEU A 117 -19.96 -37.78 6.85
C LEU A 117 -20.27 -36.56 7.74
N SER A 118 -21.54 -36.36 8.13
CA SER A 118 -21.93 -35.26 9.00
C SER A 118 -21.39 -35.41 10.42
N ALA A 119 -21.48 -36.63 10.98
CA ALA A 119 -20.90 -36.97 12.28
C ALA A 119 -19.37 -36.85 12.26
N ALA A 120 -18.73 -37.28 11.17
CA ALA A 120 -17.26 -37.24 11.02
C ALA A 120 -16.75 -35.80 11.07
N HIS A 121 -17.41 -34.89 10.34
CA HIS A 121 -17.09 -33.47 10.38
C HIS A 121 -17.34 -32.85 11.76
N GLY A 122 -18.43 -33.21 12.45
CA GLY A 122 -18.72 -32.77 13.81
C GLY A 122 -17.61 -33.17 14.79
N CYS A 123 -17.21 -34.44 14.78
CA CYS A 123 -16.13 -34.98 15.60
C CYS A 123 -14.77 -34.34 15.27
N LEU A 124 -14.45 -34.17 13.98
CA LEU A 124 -13.21 -33.53 13.55
C LEU A 124 -13.15 -32.05 13.95
N ALA A 125 -14.28 -31.33 13.89
CA ALA A 125 -14.33 -29.94 14.31
C ALA A 125 -14.05 -29.78 15.81
N ASP A 126 -14.66 -30.61 16.66
CA ASP A 126 -14.41 -30.63 18.11
C ASP A 126 -12.95 -31.01 18.42
N ALA A 127 -12.44 -32.08 17.80
CA ALA A 127 -11.06 -32.53 17.98
C ALA A 127 -10.03 -31.47 17.54
N ASN A 128 -10.21 -30.85 16.37
CA ASN A 128 -9.33 -29.78 15.89
C ASN A 128 -9.39 -28.52 16.78
N GLY A 129 -10.57 -28.20 17.32
CA GLY A 129 -10.73 -27.13 18.31
C GLY A 129 -9.88 -27.37 19.56
N ARG A 130 -9.90 -28.60 20.09
CA ARG A 130 -9.08 -29.00 21.25
C ARG A 130 -7.60 -29.03 20.94
N ILE A 131 -7.20 -29.52 19.75
CA ILE A 131 -5.81 -29.48 19.26
C ILE A 131 -5.31 -28.04 19.23
N ALA A 132 -6.08 -27.10 18.67
CA ALA A 132 -5.69 -25.69 18.60
C ALA A 132 -5.61 -25.02 19.98
N ALA A 133 -6.47 -25.40 20.93
CA ALA A 133 -6.40 -24.94 22.31
C ALA A 133 -5.13 -25.46 23.01
N LEU A 134 -4.83 -26.75 22.87
CA LEU A 134 -3.64 -27.37 23.47
C LEU A 134 -2.34 -26.84 22.87
N ARG A 135 -2.25 -26.68 21.54
CA ARG A 135 -1.07 -26.07 20.91
C ARG A 135 -0.79 -24.68 21.45
N ARG A 136 -1.82 -23.84 21.60
CA ARG A 136 -1.69 -22.50 22.20
C ARG A 136 -1.23 -22.57 23.66
N LYS A 137 -1.74 -23.53 24.44
CA LYS A 137 -1.31 -23.74 25.83
C LYS A 137 0.16 -24.18 25.90
N LEU A 138 0.57 -25.12 25.05
CA LEU A 138 1.94 -25.63 24.97
C LEU A 138 2.92 -24.59 24.43
N ASP A 139 2.52 -23.75 23.49
CA ASP A 139 3.35 -22.64 22.99
C ASP A 139 3.60 -21.57 24.07
N ARG A 140 2.64 -21.31 24.97
CA ARG A 140 2.86 -20.45 26.14
C ARG A 140 3.83 -21.05 27.15
N GLN A 141 3.94 -22.37 27.19
CA GLN A 141 4.86 -23.11 28.04
C GLN A 141 6.23 -23.34 27.37
N ARG A 142 6.41 -22.86 26.14
CA ARG A 142 7.69 -23.00 25.44
C ARG A 142 8.78 -22.32 26.28
N ALA A 143 9.83 -23.07 26.62
CA ALA A 143 10.97 -22.50 27.31
C ALA A 143 11.48 -21.32 26.46
N PRO A 144 11.65 -20.12 27.03
CA PRO A 144 12.13 -18.98 26.27
C PRO A 144 13.56 -19.30 25.83
N SER A 145 13.69 -19.80 24.60
CA SER A 145 14.87 -20.49 24.09
C SER A 145 16.13 -19.82 24.59
N ALA A 146 16.90 -20.53 25.42
CA ALA A 146 18.27 -20.13 25.69
C ALA A 146 18.95 -20.09 24.33
N ILE A 147 19.18 -18.89 23.82
CA ILE A 147 20.10 -18.65 22.71
C ILE A 147 21.36 -19.43 23.10
N PRO A 148 21.83 -20.40 22.30
CA PRO A 148 22.89 -21.30 22.73
C PRO A 148 24.12 -20.47 23.12
N VAL A 149 24.32 -20.34 24.43
CA VAL A 149 25.49 -19.72 25.05
C VAL A 149 26.60 -20.75 24.91
N GLY A 150 27.27 -20.77 23.76
CA GLY A 150 28.32 -21.78 23.53
C GLY A 150 28.79 -22.01 22.10
N ALA A 151 28.27 -21.28 21.10
CA ALA A 151 28.98 -21.25 19.81
C ALA A 151 30.18 -20.30 19.95
N PRO A 152 31.44 -20.76 19.79
CA PRO A 152 32.60 -19.88 19.84
C PRO A 152 32.41 -18.77 18.81
N ALA A 153 32.71 -17.54 19.22
CA ALA A 153 32.57 -16.33 18.41
C ALA A 153 33.33 -16.49 17.09
N LYS A 154 32.63 -16.92 16.04
CA LYS A 154 33.13 -16.81 14.67
C LYS A 154 33.30 -15.33 14.38
N SER A 155 34.51 -14.96 13.98
CA SER A 155 34.90 -13.58 13.78
C SER A 155 33.93 -12.86 12.84
N SER A 156 33.61 -11.61 13.18
CA SER A 156 32.65 -10.76 12.48
C SER A 156 33.03 -10.40 11.04
N ALA A 157 34.14 -10.94 10.52
CA ALA A 157 34.61 -10.73 9.15
C ALA A 157 33.99 -11.72 8.13
N GLU A 158 33.46 -12.87 8.56
CA GLU A 158 32.80 -13.84 7.65
C GLU A 158 31.28 -13.65 7.54
N LEU A 159 30.69 -12.74 8.33
CA LEU A 159 29.22 -12.54 8.37
C LEU A 159 28.65 -11.71 7.19
N PHE A 160 29.50 -11.26 6.27
CA PHE A 160 29.09 -10.47 5.09
C PHE A 160 29.41 -11.11 3.74
N THR A 161 30.07 -12.27 3.72
CA THR A 161 29.84 -13.22 2.63
C THR A 161 28.55 -13.95 2.98
N GLU A 162 27.44 -13.35 2.55
CA GLU A 162 26.17 -14.03 2.42
C GLU A 162 26.45 -15.22 1.48
N ALA A 163 26.79 -16.37 2.08
CA ALA A 163 26.67 -17.63 1.38
C ALA A 163 25.27 -17.61 0.78
N PRO A 164 25.12 -17.79 -0.55
CA PRO A 164 23.82 -17.80 -1.16
C PRO A 164 22.93 -18.68 -0.29
N PRO A 165 21.72 -18.22 0.09
CA PRO A 165 20.86 -18.96 0.99
C PRO A 165 20.90 -20.42 0.53
N PRO A 166 21.17 -21.39 1.43
CA PRO A 166 21.37 -22.78 1.03
C PRO A 166 20.27 -23.09 0.03
N SER A 167 20.69 -23.43 -1.20
CA SER A 167 19.79 -23.72 -2.30
C SER A 167 18.65 -24.54 -1.69
N PRO A 168 17.36 -24.21 -1.93
CA PRO A 168 16.25 -24.89 -1.30
C PRO A 168 16.14 -26.40 -1.65
N GLU A 169 17.19 -26.99 -2.19
CA GLU A 169 17.46 -28.40 -2.46
C GLU A 169 17.30 -29.31 -1.23
N GLY A 170 17.28 -28.75 0.00
CA GLY A 170 16.98 -29.51 1.22
C GLY A 170 15.50 -29.57 1.64
N ARG A 171 14.62 -28.76 1.04
CA ARG A 171 13.16 -28.97 1.23
C ARG A 171 12.79 -30.12 0.31
N GLY A 172 12.66 -31.32 0.90
CA GLY A 172 12.05 -32.46 0.23
C GLY A 172 10.80 -31.98 -0.54
N PRO A 173 10.58 -32.48 -1.76
CA PRO A 173 9.69 -31.87 -2.74
C PRO A 173 8.40 -31.46 -2.05
N THR A 174 8.20 -30.14 -1.88
CA THR A 174 6.92 -29.62 -1.41
C THR A 174 5.93 -30.10 -2.44
N ILE A 175 5.15 -31.12 -2.07
CA ILE A 175 4.10 -31.68 -2.90
C ILE A 175 3.32 -30.48 -3.42
N PRO A 176 3.39 -30.17 -4.73
CA PRO A 176 2.77 -28.97 -5.26
C PRO A 176 1.31 -29.04 -4.86
N ALA A 177 0.81 -27.96 -4.26
CA ALA A 177 -0.57 -27.90 -3.81
C ALA A 177 -1.46 -28.34 -4.98
N PRO A 178 -2.42 -29.26 -4.76
CA PRO A 178 -3.22 -29.82 -5.84
C PRO A 178 -3.84 -28.69 -6.66
N ARG A 179 -3.73 -28.80 -7.99
CA ARG A 179 -4.23 -27.82 -8.96
C ARG A 179 -5.69 -27.51 -8.63
N ARG A 180 -5.98 -26.26 -8.27
CA ARG A 180 -7.36 -25.81 -8.08
C ARG A 180 -7.98 -25.64 -9.45
N ASN A 181 -9.10 -26.32 -9.68
CA ASN A 181 -9.83 -26.17 -10.93
C ASN A 181 -10.38 -24.74 -11.04
N PHE A 182 -10.51 -24.20 -12.25
CA PHE A 182 -11.11 -22.88 -12.49
C PHE A 182 -12.48 -22.72 -11.80
N LEU A 183 -13.28 -23.79 -11.77
CA LEU A 183 -14.56 -23.81 -11.07
C LEU A 183 -14.42 -23.63 -9.55
N GLU A 184 -13.36 -24.14 -8.95
CA GLU A 184 -13.08 -24.00 -7.51
C GLU A 184 -12.66 -22.56 -7.17
N MET A 185 -11.91 -21.90 -8.06
CA MET A 185 -11.56 -20.48 -7.91
C MET A 185 -12.80 -19.57 -8.07
N LEU A 186 -13.62 -19.83 -9.10
CA LEU A 186 -14.88 -19.10 -9.33
C LEU A 186 -15.85 -19.23 -8.14
N LEU A 187 -15.84 -20.36 -7.44
CA LEU A 187 -16.73 -20.69 -6.33
C LEU A 187 -16.11 -20.42 -4.94
N ASP A 188 -14.98 -19.73 -4.88
CA ASP A 188 -14.40 -19.30 -3.60
C ASP A 188 -15.35 -18.30 -2.92
N PRO A 189 -15.71 -18.48 -1.62
CA PRO A 189 -16.65 -17.60 -0.94
C PRO A 189 -16.25 -16.13 -0.98
N ARG A 190 -14.96 -15.83 -1.03
CA ARG A 190 -14.46 -14.46 -1.11
C ARG A 190 -14.76 -13.84 -2.47
N SER A 191 -14.55 -14.57 -3.56
CA SER A 191 -14.86 -14.11 -4.91
C SER A 191 -16.35 -13.83 -5.06
N ILE A 192 -17.18 -14.76 -4.55
CA ILE A 192 -18.63 -14.60 -4.52
C ILE A 192 -19.03 -13.36 -3.70
N GLN A 193 -18.42 -13.16 -2.52
CA GLN A 193 -18.67 -11.98 -1.68
C GLN A 193 -18.32 -10.67 -2.40
N TRP A 194 -17.17 -10.61 -3.08
CA TRP A 194 -16.77 -9.42 -3.83
C TRP A 194 -17.68 -9.15 -5.02
N LEU A 195 -18.07 -10.20 -5.75
CA LEU A 195 -18.96 -10.08 -6.91
C LEU A 195 -20.40 -9.70 -6.49
N LEU A 196 -20.86 -10.20 -5.34
CA LEU A 196 -22.11 -9.75 -4.71
C LEU A 196 -22.01 -8.29 -4.27
N ALA A 197 -20.94 -7.89 -3.59
CA ALA A 197 -20.77 -6.53 -3.08
C ALA A 197 -20.66 -5.50 -4.22
N SER A 198 -19.85 -5.79 -5.25
CA SER A 198 -19.69 -4.91 -6.40
C SER A 198 -20.94 -4.87 -7.27
N GLY A 199 -21.57 -6.02 -7.53
CA GLY A 199 -22.83 -6.11 -8.25
C GLY A 199 -23.95 -5.35 -7.54
N ALA A 200 -24.06 -5.50 -6.22
CA ALA A 200 -25.03 -4.76 -5.41
C ALA A 200 -24.77 -3.26 -5.42
N ALA A 201 -23.51 -2.81 -5.29
CA ALA A 201 -23.17 -1.39 -5.34
C ALA A 201 -23.54 -0.76 -6.70
N VAL A 202 -23.19 -1.42 -7.81
CA VAL A 202 -23.52 -0.95 -9.16
C VAL A 202 -25.02 -0.98 -9.41
N LEU A 203 -25.72 -2.02 -8.95
CA LEU A 203 -27.17 -2.13 -9.05
C LEU A 203 -27.88 -1.01 -8.28
N VAL A 204 -27.54 -0.80 -7.01
CA VAL A 204 -28.13 0.24 -6.16
C VAL A 204 -27.88 1.62 -6.76
N LEU A 205 -26.66 1.88 -7.21
CA LEU A 205 -26.33 3.11 -7.90
C LEU A 205 -27.17 3.31 -9.17
N GLY A 206 -27.28 2.28 -10.02
CA GLY A 206 -28.11 2.31 -11.22
C GLY A 206 -29.58 2.58 -10.91
N VAL A 207 -30.12 1.97 -9.84
CA VAL A 207 -31.48 2.20 -9.37
C VAL A 207 -31.65 3.64 -8.88
N VAL A 208 -30.74 4.16 -8.06
CA VAL A 208 -30.81 5.55 -7.55
C VAL A 208 -30.79 6.55 -8.71
N ILE A 209 -29.91 6.37 -9.68
CA ILE A 209 -29.82 7.24 -10.86
C ILE A 209 -31.09 7.12 -11.71
N TRP A 210 -31.63 5.91 -11.87
CA TRP A 210 -32.85 5.67 -12.63
C TRP A 210 -34.06 6.33 -11.97
N LEU A 211 -34.22 6.18 -10.65
CA LEU A 211 -35.28 6.82 -9.87
C LEU A 211 -35.17 8.35 -9.91
N ALA A 212 -33.94 8.88 -9.89
CA ALA A 212 -33.69 10.30 -10.09
C ALA A 212 -34.15 10.77 -11.47
N ALA A 213 -33.79 10.02 -12.52
CA ALA A 213 -34.12 10.36 -13.88
C ALA A 213 -35.61 10.17 -14.22
N SER A 214 -36.32 9.26 -13.53
CA SER A 214 -37.72 8.95 -13.80
C SER A 214 -38.71 9.96 -13.20
N GLY A 215 -38.23 11.01 -12.53
CA GLY A 215 -39.09 12.00 -11.85
C GLY A 215 -39.80 11.45 -10.61
N LEU A 216 -39.36 10.32 -10.04
CA LEU A 216 -40.03 9.78 -8.84
C LEU A 216 -39.92 10.75 -7.65
N PHE A 217 -38.88 11.59 -7.64
CA PHE A 217 -38.65 12.61 -6.62
C PHE A 217 -39.61 13.79 -6.65
N ASP A 218 -40.51 13.86 -7.65
CA ASP A 218 -41.57 14.89 -7.70
C ASP A 218 -42.54 14.78 -6.51
N TYR A 219 -42.58 13.63 -5.83
CA TYR A 219 -43.35 13.41 -4.60
C TYR A 219 -42.41 13.08 -3.42
N PRO A 220 -41.79 14.09 -2.77
CA PRO A 220 -40.70 13.88 -1.82
C PRO A 220 -41.15 13.12 -0.56
N ILE A 221 -42.36 13.42 -0.05
CA ILE A 221 -42.92 12.73 1.13
C ILE A 221 -43.17 11.25 0.83
N PHE A 222 -43.77 10.93 -0.31
CA PHE A 222 -44.03 9.54 -0.69
C PHE A 222 -42.72 8.76 -0.82
N THR A 223 -41.73 9.35 -1.48
CA THR A 223 -40.42 8.73 -1.65
C THR A 223 -39.70 8.53 -0.32
N ALA A 224 -39.74 9.52 0.58
CA ALA A 224 -39.21 9.40 1.94
C ALA A 224 -39.84 8.22 2.70
N VAL A 225 -41.16 8.09 2.65
CA VAL A 225 -41.89 6.99 3.30
C VAL A 225 -41.50 5.64 2.70
N VAL A 226 -41.46 5.52 1.37
CA VAL A 226 -41.09 4.27 0.69
C VAL A 226 -39.64 3.88 1.00
N MET A 227 -38.71 4.84 1.00
CA MET A 227 -37.31 4.59 1.35
C MET A 227 -37.17 4.18 2.82
N ALA A 228 -37.87 4.85 3.74
CA ALA A 228 -37.86 4.51 5.16
C ALA A 228 -38.44 3.10 5.42
N VAL A 229 -39.60 2.78 4.83
CA VAL A 229 -40.25 1.47 4.96
C VAL A 229 -39.41 0.38 4.31
N GLY A 230 -38.90 0.61 3.10
CA GLY A 230 -38.03 -0.34 2.40
C GLY A 230 -36.77 -0.65 3.19
N ASN A 231 -36.15 0.37 3.78
CA ASN A 231 -34.96 0.19 4.60
C ASN A 231 -35.29 -0.55 5.93
N ALA A 232 -36.42 -0.25 6.57
CA ALA A 232 -36.89 -0.97 7.73
C ALA A 232 -37.17 -2.45 7.43
N LEU A 233 -37.77 -2.76 6.27
CA LEU A 233 -38.01 -4.13 5.80
C LEU A 233 -36.69 -4.86 5.51
N LEU A 234 -35.71 -4.20 4.89
CA LEU A 234 -34.39 -4.78 4.68
C LEU A 234 -33.70 -5.08 6.02
N LEU A 235 -33.75 -4.14 6.97
CA LEU A 235 -33.14 -4.32 8.29
C LEU A 235 -33.79 -5.47 9.05
N ALA A 236 -35.13 -5.49 9.12
CA ALA A 236 -35.91 -6.55 9.77
C ALA A 236 -35.72 -7.91 9.06
N GLY A 237 -35.67 -7.92 7.72
CA GLY A 237 -35.39 -9.10 6.92
C GLY A 237 -33.99 -9.66 7.17
N GLY A 238 -32.99 -8.79 7.29
CA GLY A 238 -31.63 -9.18 7.69
C GLY A 238 -31.60 -9.80 9.09
N TRP A 239 -32.27 -9.18 10.07
CA TRP A 239 -32.41 -9.74 11.41
C TRP A 239 -33.11 -11.10 11.41
N ALA A 240 -34.20 -11.23 10.65
CA ALA A 240 -34.95 -12.47 10.52
C ALA A 240 -34.12 -13.57 9.87
N LEU A 241 -33.35 -13.27 8.81
CA LEU A 241 -32.46 -14.23 8.16
C LEU A 241 -31.37 -14.73 9.12
N ILE A 242 -30.77 -13.85 9.92
CA ILE A 242 -29.75 -14.25 10.91
C ILE A 242 -30.35 -15.11 12.02
N ARG A 243 -31.56 -14.77 12.49
CA ARG A 243 -32.17 -15.43 13.66
C ARG A 243 -32.89 -16.73 13.32
N PHE A 244 -33.55 -16.79 12.16
CA PHE A 244 -34.47 -17.88 11.82
C PHE A 244 -33.97 -18.79 10.69
N THR A 245 -32.85 -18.47 10.03
CA THR A 245 -32.33 -19.30 8.94
C THR A 245 -30.86 -19.68 9.13
N ARG A 246 -30.43 -20.71 8.38
CA ARG A 246 -29.01 -21.11 8.29
C ARG A 246 -28.15 -20.12 7.50
N TYR A 247 -28.75 -19.13 6.82
CA TYR A 247 -28.06 -18.20 5.91
C TYR A 247 -27.54 -16.96 6.64
N GLN A 248 -26.78 -17.15 7.71
CA GLN A 248 -26.29 -16.05 8.56
C GLN A 248 -25.45 -15.01 7.80
N LEU A 249 -24.68 -15.45 6.79
CA LEU A 249 -23.87 -14.53 5.97
C LEU A 249 -24.76 -13.61 5.13
N ALA A 250 -25.81 -14.15 4.50
CA ALA A 250 -26.76 -13.38 3.71
C ALA A 250 -27.52 -12.39 4.61
N GLY A 251 -27.97 -12.84 5.78
CA GLY A 251 -28.62 -11.97 6.75
C GLY A 251 -27.73 -10.82 7.22
N ARG A 252 -26.43 -11.07 7.50
CA ARG A 252 -25.47 -10.00 7.84
C ARG A 252 -25.25 -9.01 6.70
N ALA A 253 -25.13 -9.50 5.47
CA ALA A 253 -24.97 -8.64 4.30
C ALA A 253 -26.20 -7.74 4.08
N VAL A 254 -27.40 -8.29 4.23
CA VAL A 254 -28.66 -7.54 4.12
C VAL A 254 -28.80 -6.50 5.24
N THR A 255 -28.46 -6.86 6.49
CA THR A 255 -28.46 -5.89 7.61
C THR A 255 -27.44 -4.77 7.38
N LEU A 256 -26.22 -5.08 6.93
CA LEU A 256 -25.21 -4.07 6.64
C LEU A 256 -25.62 -3.16 5.47
N LEU A 257 -26.25 -3.72 4.43
CA LEU A 257 -26.82 -2.93 3.33
C LEU A 257 -27.87 -1.95 3.84
N ALA A 258 -28.79 -2.41 4.69
CA ALA A 258 -29.79 -1.53 5.29
C ALA A 258 -29.14 -0.40 6.11
N CYS A 259 -28.16 -0.72 6.95
CA CYS A 259 -27.42 0.29 7.71
C CYS A 259 -26.66 1.28 6.82
N LEU A 260 -26.18 0.87 5.65
CA LEU A 260 -25.50 1.77 4.71
C LEU A 260 -26.48 2.68 3.95
N LEU A 261 -27.72 2.23 3.73
CA LEU A 261 -28.78 3.03 3.11
C LEU A 261 -29.41 4.05 4.08
N MET A 262 -29.31 3.86 5.41
CA MET A 262 -29.94 4.77 6.38
C MET A 262 -29.41 6.21 6.32
N PRO A 263 -28.10 6.49 6.22
CA PRO A 263 -27.60 7.85 6.05
C PRO A 263 -28.05 8.51 4.74
N LEU A 264 -28.31 7.72 3.68
CA LEU A 264 -28.84 8.24 2.41
C LEU A 264 -30.26 8.82 2.59
N ASN A 265 -31.06 8.25 3.49
CA ASN A 265 -32.37 8.82 3.83
C ASN A 265 -32.22 10.20 4.47
N LEU A 266 -31.20 10.42 5.31
CA LEU A 266 -30.93 11.73 5.93
C LEU A 266 -30.54 12.77 4.88
N TRP A 267 -29.65 12.39 3.95
CA TRP A 267 -29.30 13.25 2.82
C TRP A 267 -30.53 13.58 1.96
N PHE A 268 -31.39 12.59 1.71
CA PHE A 268 -32.63 12.81 0.95
C PHE A 268 -33.58 13.80 1.65
N TYR A 269 -33.72 13.71 2.98
CA TYR A 269 -34.56 14.63 3.74
C TYR A 269 -34.07 16.08 3.67
N ASP A 270 -32.75 16.29 3.76
CA ASP A 270 -32.15 17.61 3.62
C ASP A 270 -32.28 18.14 2.18
N HIS A 271 -31.93 17.32 1.19
CA HIS A 271 -31.91 17.74 -0.21
C HIS A 271 -33.30 18.10 -0.77
N GLN A 272 -34.35 17.41 -0.32
CA GLN A 272 -35.73 17.64 -0.77
C GLN A 272 -36.48 18.70 0.05
N GLY A 273 -35.80 19.40 0.96
CA GLY A 273 -36.49 20.41 1.77
C GLY A 273 -37.42 19.83 2.85
N LEU A 274 -37.36 18.53 3.14
CA LEU A 274 -38.26 17.90 4.12
C LEU A 274 -37.81 18.20 5.54
N ILE A 275 -36.52 18.01 5.80
CA ILE A 275 -35.86 18.28 7.07
C ILE A 275 -34.50 18.90 6.74
N THR A 276 -34.48 20.20 6.54
CA THR A 276 -33.26 20.90 6.15
C THR A 276 -32.43 21.30 7.36
N ILE A 277 -31.11 21.30 7.19
CA ILE A 277 -30.20 21.88 8.18
C ILE A 277 -30.38 23.40 8.23
N ALA A 278 -30.62 24.03 7.07
CA ALA A 278 -30.71 25.49 6.92
C ALA A 278 -31.95 26.11 7.58
N GLU A 279 -33.10 25.44 7.59
CA GLU A 279 -34.33 25.94 8.20
C GLU A 279 -34.52 25.45 9.64
N GLY A 280 -33.48 24.82 10.21
CA GLY A 280 -33.50 24.36 11.60
C GLY A 280 -34.28 23.06 11.85
N GLY A 281 -34.42 22.21 10.84
CA GLY A 281 -35.23 20.99 10.88
C GLY A 281 -34.78 19.90 11.87
N HIS A 282 -33.76 20.11 12.70
CA HIS A 282 -33.28 19.12 13.66
C HIS A 282 -32.96 17.75 13.03
N LEU A 283 -32.31 17.73 11.86
CA LEU A 283 -31.94 16.51 11.12
C LEU A 283 -31.14 15.51 11.98
N TRP A 284 -30.40 16.01 12.98
CA TRP A 284 -29.69 15.21 13.97
C TRP A 284 -30.62 14.26 14.76
N LEU A 285 -31.91 14.56 14.92
CA LEU A 285 -32.89 13.66 15.55
C LEU A 285 -33.09 12.39 14.71
N ALA A 286 -33.23 12.53 13.40
CA ALA A 286 -33.35 11.38 12.50
C ALA A 286 -32.04 10.56 12.48
N ALA A 287 -30.88 11.24 12.55
CA ALA A 287 -29.59 10.58 12.69
C ALA A 287 -29.46 9.82 14.03
N LEU A 288 -29.98 10.39 15.12
CA LEU A 288 -30.02 9.75 16.43
C LEU A 288 -30.87 8.48 16.40
N VAL A 289 -32.03 8.49 15.72
CA VAL A 289 -32.85 7.29 15.51
C VAL A 289 -32.05 6.20 14.78
N CYS A 290 -31.29 6.57 13.74
CA CYS A 290 -30.39 5.63 13.05
C CYS A 290 -29.34 5.05 14.01
N CYS A 291 -28.73 5.86 14.87
CA CYS A 291 -27.77 5.41 15.87
C CYS A 291 -28.36 4.41 16.85
N VAL A 292 -29.57 4.67 17.34
CA VAL A 292 -30.29 3.74 18.23
C VAL A 292 -30.53 2.42 17.51
N LEU A 293 -30.94 2.45 16.24
CA LEU A 293 -31.14 1.24 15.43
C LEU A 293 -29.83 0.48 15.19
N TYR A 294 -28.69 1.17 15.05
CA TYR A 294 -27.37 0.53 14.99
C TYR A 294 -26.98 -0.11 16.32
N ALA A 295 -27.22 0.56 17.44
CA ALA A 295 -26.95 0.02 18.77
C ALA A 295 -27.81 -1.23 19.05
N VAL A 296 -29.10 -1.18 18.70
CA VAL A 296 -30.03 -2.30 18.79
C VAL A 296 -29.57 -3.44 17.89
N SER A 297 -29.18 -3.17 16.64
CA SER A 297 -28.65 -4.18 15.72
C SER A 297 -27.38 -4.84 16.27
N ALA A 298 -26.44 -4.04 16.79
CA ALA A 298 -25.20 -4.54 17.38
C ALA A 298 -25.47 -5.42 18.61
N SER A 299 -26.40 -5.01 19.46
CA SER A 299 -26.80 -5.76 20.67
C SER A 299 -27.52 -7.07 20.33
N LEU A 300 -28.50 -7.02 19.42
CA LEU A 300 -29.30 -8.18 19.03
C LEU A 300 -28.47 -9.22 18.26
N LEU A 301 -27.66 -8.77 17.31
CA LEU A 301 -26.91 -9.67 16.43
C LEU A 301 -25.57 -10.10 17.02
N ARG A 302 -25.09 -9.41 18.06
CA ARG A 302 -23.79 -9.65 18.71
C ARG A 302 -22.64 -9.64 17.70
N ASP A 303 -22.77 -8.81 16.65
CA ASP A 303 -21.80 -8.69 15.57
C ASP A 303 -20.87 -7.49 15.81
N PRO A 304 -19.55 -7.71 15.92
CA PRO A 304 -18.59 -6.63 16.14
C PRO A 304 -18.54 -5.59 15.01
N MET A 305 -18.94 -5.95 13.78
CA MET A 305 -18.90 -5.01 12.65
C MET A 305 -19.88 -3.84 12.83
N LEU A 306 -20.99 -4.07 13.54
CA LEU A 306 -22.00 -3.05 13.78
C LEU A 306 -21.55 -1.99 14.80
N VAL A 307 -20.49 -2.26 15.58
CA VAL A 307 -19.87 -1.25 16.45
C VAL A 307 -19.25 -0.13 15.63
N PHE A 308 -18.61 -0.44 14.50
CA PHE A 308 -18.04 0.60 13.61
C PHE A 308 -19.14 1.49 13.03
N VAL A 309 -20.24 0.87 12.58
CA VAL A 309 -21.41 1.60 12.06
C VAL A 309 -22.04 2.46 13.15
N PHE A 310 -22.16 1.93 14.37
CA PHE A 310 -22.68 2.67 15.52
C PHE A 310 -21.83 3.90 15.84
N VAL A 311 -20.50 3.75 16.00
CA VAL A 311 -19.60 4.88 16.29
C VAL A 311 -19.62 5.90 15.15
N GLY A 312 -19.64 5.45 13.89
CA GLY A 312 -19.80 6.32 12.73
C GLY A 312 -21.14 7.09 12.74
N GLY A 313 -22.23 6.43 13.15
CA GLY A 313 -23.52 7.07 13.37
C GLY A 313 -23.47 8.15 14.46
N VAL A 314 -22.86 7.86 15.60
CA VAL A 314 -22.72 8.83 16.72
C VAL A 314 -21.91 10.04 16.27
N ALA A 315 -20.82 9.81 15.54
CA ALA A 315 -20.02 10.88 14.95
C ALA A 315 -20.85 11.74 13.98
N LEU A 316 -21.57 11.12 13.03
CA LEU A 316 -22.43 11.81 12.08
C LEU A 316 -23.52 12.62 12.79
N THR A 317 -24.18 12.03 13.79
CA THR A 317 -25.24 12.69 14.57
C THR A 317 -24.73 13.92 15.30
N GLY A 318 -23.56 13.82 15.94
CA GLY A 318 -22.97 14.97 16.62
C GLY A 318 -22.51 16.06 15.66
N LEU A 319 -22.00 15.71 14.48
CA LEU A 319 -21.67 16.69 13.43
C LEU A 319 -22.92 17.38 12.88
N LEU A 320 -24.01 16.66 12.67
CA LEU A 320 -25.30 17.24 12.27
C LEU A 320 -25.89 18.14 13.38
N LEU A 321 -25.69 17.78 14.65
CA LEU A 321 -26.09 18.62 15.78
C LEU A 321 -25.30 19.94 15.80
N LEU A 322 -23.99 19.90 15.53
CA LEU A 322 -23.17 21.10 15.40
C LEU A 322 -23.59 21.98 14.21
N ALA A 323 -24.18 21.37 13.18
CA ALA A 323 -24.63 22.05 11.96
C ALA A 323 -26.02 22.67 12.09
N ASP A 324 -26.79 22.27 13.11
CA ASP A 324 -28.13 22.78 13.38
C ASP A 324 -28.09 24.29 13.68
N HIS A 325 -29.11 25.03 13.22
CA HIS A 325 -29.26 26.47 13.41
C HIS A 325 -29.22 26.96 14.87
N LEU A 326 -29.49 26.10 15.85
CA LEU A 326 -29.38 26.49 17.27
C LEU A 326 -27.93 26.54 17.74
N VAL A 327 -27.04 25.80 17.05
CA VAL A 327 -25.62 25.71 17.39
C VAL A 327 -24.81 26.52 16.38
N GLU A 328 -24.91 26.26 15.07
CA GLU A 328 -24.17 26.94 13.99
C GLU A 328 -22.63 26.85 14.08
N HIS A 329 -22.06 26.00 14.94
CA HIS A 329 -20.60 25.87 15.10
C HIS A 329 -19.95 24.85 14.14
N PHE A 330 -20.71 24.14 13.30
CA PHE A 330 -20.12 23.13 12.40
C PHE A 330 -19.05 23.68 11.46
N TRP A 331 -19.22 24.92 11.00
CA TRP A 331 -18.29 25.57 10.10
C TRP A 331 -17.04 26.12 10.81
N GLU A 332 -17.07 26.21 12.14
CA GLU A 332 -15.89 26.52 12.94
C GLU A 332 -15.08 25.25 13.11
N ALA A 333 -13.97 25.09 12.37
CA ALA A 333 -13.16 23.87 12.40
C ALA A 333 -12.77 23.39 13.82
N SER A 334 -12.76 24.28 14.82
CA SER A 334 -12.60 23.99 16.24
C SER A 334 -13.67 23.05 16.79
N ALA A 335 -14.96 23.30 16.56
CA ALA A 335 -16.03 22.54 17.21
C ALA A 335 -16.12 21.08 16.73
N PRO A 336 -16.12 20.77 15.42
CA PRO A 336 -16.00 19.39 14.93
C PRO A 336 -14.73 18.70 15.42
N ALA A 337 -13.58 19.41 15.45
CA ALA A 337 -12.33 18.83 15.93
C ALA A 337 -12.41 18.46 17.42
N VAL A 338 -12.93 19.35 18.26
CA VAL A 338 -13.14 19.08 19.71
C VAL A 338 -14.06 17.89 19.90
N PHE A 339 -15.21 17.86 19.19
CA PHE A 339 -16.16 16.77 19.29
C PHE A 339 -15.55 15.42 18.87
N LEU A 340 -14.88 15.36 17.74
CA LEU A 340 -14.27 14.12 17.24
C LEU A 340 -13.11 13.65 18.13
N VAL A 341 -12.23 14.55 18.58
CA VAL A 341 -11.16 14.18 19.52
C VAL A 341 -11.74 13.67 20.84
N GLY A 342 -12.76 14.34 21.37
CA GLY A 342 -13.47 13.92 22.58
C GLY A 342 -14.16 12.56 22.43
N LEU A 343 -14.89 12.34 21.34
CA LEU A 343 -15.55 11.06 21.03
C LEU A 343 -14.54 9.94 20.83
N GLY A 344 -13.42 10.21 20.14
CA GLY A 344 -12.32 9.28 19.95
C GLY A 344 -11.69 8.84 21.27
N LEU A 345 -11.41 9.80 22.16
CA LEU A 345 -10.94 9.53 23.53
C LEU A 345 -11.94 8.68 24.32
N ALA A 346 -13.22 9.03 24.29
CA ALA A 346 -14.26 8.26 24.97
C ALA A 346 -14.29 6.81 24.47
N CYS A 347 -14.30 6.59 23.16
CA CYS A 347 -14.32 5.25 22.55
C CYS A 347 -13.07 4.42 22.93
N ILE A 348 -11.89 5.04 22.95
CA ILE A 348 -10.63 4.38 23.37
C ILE A 348 -10.71 3.91 24.82
N HIS A 349 -11.32 4.70 25.71
CA HIS A 349 -11.45 4.35 27.13
C HIS A 349 -12.59 3.38 27.41
N VAL A 350 -13.69 3.45 26.64
CA VAL A 350 -14.83 2.52 26.72
C VAL A 350 -14.41 1.08 26.48
N GLU A 351 -13.30 0.83 25.77
CA GLU A 351 -12.74 -0.52 25.62
C GLU A 351 -12.49 -1.23 26.96
N ARG A 352 -12.09 -0.50 28.01
CA ARG A 352 -11.93 -1.03 29.39
C ARG A 352 -13.25 -1.42 30.06
N ALA A 353 -14.38 -0.88 29.61
CA ALA A 353 -15.67 -1.15 30.23
C ALA A 353 -16.18 -2.57 29.91
N PHE A 354 -15.61 -3.23 28.90
CA PHE A 354 -15.95 -4.60 28.53
C PHE A 354 -15.10 -5.62 29.32
N LEU A 355 -15.75 -6.68 29.80
CA LEU A 355 -15.10 -7.78 30.54
C LEU A 355 -14.14 -8.56 29.64
N GLU A 356 -13.05 -9.06 30.22
CA GLU A 356 -12.03 -9.85 29.48
C GLU A 356 -12.51 -11.26 29.13
N ASP A 357 -13.50 -11.77 29.87
CA ASP A 357 -14.01 -13.14 29.76
C ASP A 357 -14.68 -13.43 28.42
N GLU A 358 -14.79 -14.73 28.07
CA GLU A 358 -15.42 -15.21 26.84
C GLU A 358 -16.95 -15.05 26.87
N GLY A 359 -17.41 -13.80 26.77
CA GLY A 359 -18.81 -13.44 26.58
C GLY A 359 -19.11 -12.96 25.15
N PRO A 360 -20.40 -12.89 24.76
CA PRO A 360 -20.81 -12.27 23.50
C PRO A 360 -20.37 -10.80 23.41
N PHE A 361 -20.34 -10.10 24.55
CA PHE A 361 -19.86 -8.73 24.71
C PHE A 361 -18.49 -8.69 25.39
N SER A 362 -17.56 -9.54 24.95
CA SER A 362 -16.18 -9.54 25.46
C SER A 362 -15.39 -8.35 24.94
N ARG A 363 -14.36 -7.96 25.69
CA ARG A 363 -13.36 -6.94 25.31
C ARG A 363 -12.78 -7.19 23.91
N LYS A 364 -12.54 -8.46 23.55
CA LYS A 364 -12.02 -8.83 22.22
C LYS A 364 -13.02 -8.61 21.09
N ARG A 365 -14.31 -8.86 21.33
CA ARG A 365 -15.35 -8.76 20.31
C ARG A 365 -15.89 -7.35 20.19
N PHE A 366 -16.22 -6.68 21.30
CA PHE A 366 -16.86 -5.36 21.27
C PHE A 366 -15.93 -4.23 21.68
N GLY A 367 -15.13 -4.42 22.74
CA GLY A 367 -14.19 -3.41 23.20
C GLY A 367 -13.16 -3.02 22.13
N LEU A 368 -12.62 -4.01 21.41
CA LEU A 368 -11.59 -3.76 20.41
C LEU A 368 -12.13 -3.00 19.18
N PRO A 369 -13.31 -3.29 18.61
CA PRO A 369 -13.93 -2.40 17.63
C PRO A 369 -14.18 -0.97 18.11
N PHE A 370 -14.60 -0.78 19.37
CA PHE A 370 -14.71 0.57 19.95
C PHE A 370 -13.35 1.28 19.98
N PHE A 371 -12.30 0.58 20.40
CA PHE A 371 -10.94 1.09 20.38
C PHE A 371 -10.49 1.50 18.97
N TRP A 372 -10.67 0.63 17.96
CA TRP A 372 -10.29 0.95 16.58
C TRP A 372 -11.10 2.10 15.98
N SER A 373 -12.41 2.12 16.22
CA SER A 373 -13.27 3.22 15.80
C SER A 373 -12.85 4.52 16.48
N GLY A 374 -12.52 4.47 17.77
CA GLY A 374 -12.00 5.60 18.54
C GLY A 374 -10.70 6.17 17.99
N GLN A 375 -9.76 5.30 17.55
CA GLN A 375 -8.54 5.75 16.87
C GLN A 375 -8.85 6.46 15.55
N ALA A 376 -9.78 5.92 14.75
CA ALA A 376 -10.17 6.52 13.48
C ALA A 376 -10.83 7.89 13.67
N VAL A 377 -11.75 8.01 14.65
CA VAL A 377 -12.43 9.26 14.99
C VAL A 377 -11.46 10.29 15.58
N LEU A 378 -10.55 9.88 16.48
CA LEU A 378 -9.48 10.73 17.02
C LEU A 378 -8.58 11.26 15.90
N ALA A 379 -8.16 10.37 14.99
CA ALA A 379 -7.34 10.74 13.85
C ALA A 379 -8.05 11.72 12.92
N ALA A 380 -9.36 11.53 12.66
CA ALA A 380 -10.15 12.47 11.87
C ALA A 380 -10.21 13.86 12.54
N GLY A 381 -10.45 13.92 13.85
CA GLY A 381 -10.43 15.18 14.61
C GLY A 381 -9.07 15.88 14.57
N LEU A 382 -7.98 15.15 14.76
CA LEU A 382 -6.62 15.70 14.65
C LEU A 382 -6.30 16.13 13.21
N LEU A 383 -6.73 15.40 12.19
CA LEU A 383 -6.55 15.81 10.79
C LEU A 383 -7.31 17.09 10.46
N LEU A 384 -8.48 17.33 11.06
CA LEU A 384 -9.17 18.61 10.95
C LEU A 384 -8.36 19.75 11.59
N VAL A 385 -7.80 19.55 12.79
CA VAL A 385 -6.91 20.54 13.42
C VAL A 385 -5.71 20.84 12.52
N LEU A 386 -5.07 19.80 11.97
CA LEU A 386 -3.93 19.95 11.07
C LEU A 386 -4.34 20.67 9.78
N GLY A 387 -5.47 20.31 9.19
CA GLY A 387 -6.01 20.94 7.98
C GLY A 387 -6.32 22.42 8.21
N ALA A 388 -6.92 22.77 9.35
CA ALA A 388 -7.19 24.14 9.74
C ALA A 388 -5.88 24.94 9.92
N GLN A 389 -4.86 24.32 10.54
CA GLN A 389 -3.55 24.94 10.72
C GLN A 389 -2.80 25.14 9.41
N LEU A 390 -2.74 24.13 8.55
CA LEU A 390 -2.09 24.23 7.25
C LEU A 390 -2.80 25.27 6.38
N THR A 391 -4.13 25.23 6.31
CA THR A 391 -4.91 26.19 5.52
C THR A 391 -4.74 27.60 6.08
N GLY A 392 -4.86 27.79 7.40
CA GLY A 392 -4.69 29.11 8.03
C GLY A 392 -3.27 29.65 7.85
N THR A 393 -2.25 28.81 8.01
CA THR A 393 -0.84 29.16 7.80
C THR A 393 -0.60 29.54 6.33
N LEU A 394 -1.07 28.72 5.39
CA LEU A 394 -0.84 28.94 3.96
C LEU A 394 -1.59 30.18 3.44
N LEU A 395 -2.80 30.45 3.94
CA LEU A 395 -3.54 31.70 3.70
C LEU A 395 -2.89 32.94 4.32
N LEU A 396 -2.21 32.80 5.47
CA LEU A 396 -1.51 33.90 6.14
C LEU A 396 -0.16 34.23 5.47
N PHE A 397 0.55 33.22 4.96
CA PHE A 397 1.90 33.41 4.40
C PHE A 397 1.92 33.83 2.94
N ASP A 398 0.87 33.56 2.14
CA ASP A 398 0.88 33.87 0.72
C ASP A 398 -0.37 34.65 0.28
N THR A 399 -0.19 35.94 0.04
CA THR A 399 -1.21 36.82 -0.57
C THR A 399 -1.61 36.35 -1.97
N SER A 400 -0.72 35.65 -2.68
CA SER A 400 -0.95 35.10 -4.02
C SER A 400 -1.79 33.83 -3.98
N PHE A 401 -1.50 32.91 -3.05
CA PHE A 401 -2.39 31.79 -2.78
C PHE A 401 -3.74 32.28 -2.29
N ASN A 402 -3.80 33.34 -1.49
CA ASN A 402 -5.05 33.95 -1.08
C ASN A 402 -5.85 34.44 -2.30
N GLU A 403 -5.19 35.12 -3.25
CA GLU A 403 -5.81 35.57 -4.50
C GLU A 403 -6.24 34.41 -5.41
N PHE A 404 -5.42 33.36 -5.54
CA PHE A 404 -5.77 32.14 -6.28
C PHE A 404 -6.91 31.37 -5.62
N TYR A 405 -6.86 31.19 -4.30
CA TYR A 405 -7.86 30.48 -3.51
C TYR A 405 -9.18 31.22 -3.59
N TYR A 406 -9.20 32.54 -3.33
CA TYR A 406 -10.40 33.34 -3.54
C TYR A 406 -10.83 33.31 -5.01
N LYS A 407 -9.99 33.58 -6.00
CA LYS A 407 -10.44 33.59 -7.41
C LYS A 407 -10.97 32.23 -7.89
N THR A 408 -10.40 31.13 -7.43
CA THR A 408 -10.82 29.76 -7.80
C THR A 408 -12.09 29.36 -7.06
N PHE A 409 -12.16 29.60 -5.75
CA PHE A 409 -13.29 29.18 -4.92
C PHE A 409 -14.42 30.21 -4.81
N ASP A 410 -14.21 31.47 -5.21
CA ASP A 410 -15.26 32.51 -5.27
C ASP A 410 -16.27 32.23 -6.39
N THR A 411 -15.86 31.45 -7.41
CA THR A 411 -16.79 30.89 -8.42
C THR A 411 -17.68 29.77 -7.86
N LEU A 412 -17.28 29.14 -6.76
CA LEU A 412 -18.08 28.16 -6.03
C LEU A 412 -18.75 28.90 -4.86
N GLU A 413 -19.93 29.49 -5.09
CA GLU A 413 -20.69 30.22 -4.06
C GLU A 413 -20.83 29.46 -2.72
N THR A 414 -20.73 28.12 -2.76
CA THR A 414 -20.75 27.22 -1.61
C THR A 414 -19.55 27.38 -0.64
N PHE A 415 -18.41 27.94 -1.08
CA PHE A 415 -17.17 28.03 -0.26
C PHE A 415 -16.86 29.43 0.29
N LYS A 416 -17.75 30.42 0.09
CA LYS A 416 -17.60 31.78 0.62
C LYS A 416 -17.59 31.88 2.16
N PHE A 417 -17.89 30.80 2.87
CA PHE A 417 -18.07 30.76 4.32
C PHE A 417 -16.82 30.44 5.15
N VAL A 418 -15.66 30.20 4.52
CA VAL A 418 -14.43 29.93 5.28
C VAL A 418 -13.81 31.24 5.76
N ASN A 419 -14.36 31.79 6.85
CA ASN A 419 -13.67 32.77 7.67
C ASN A 419 -12.32 32.19 8.13
N ARG A 420 -11.32 33.03 8.36
CA ARG A 420 -9.98 32.59 8.79
C ARG A 420 -10.12 31.67 10.02
N PRO A 421 -9.59 30.45 10.01
CA PRO A 421 -9.85 29.50 11.09
C PRO A 421 -9.29 30.02 12.41
N ASP A 422 -10.17 30.20 13.40
CA ASP A 422 -9.84 30.76 14.71
C ASP A 422 -8.74 29.99 15.45
N LEU A 423 -8.61 28.68 15.15
CA LEU A 423 -7.56 27.77 15.61
C LEU A 423 -6.13 28.28 15.35
N VAL A 424 -5.94 29.17 14.37
CA VAL A 424 -4.61 29.68 13.96
C VAL A 424 -4.44 31.14 14.33
N THR A 425 -5.49 31.95 14.17
CA THR A 425 -5.42 33.40 14.27
C THR A 425 -5.51 33.91 15.71
N SER A 426 -6.32 33.26 16.54
CA SER A 426 -6.56 33.69 17.91
C SER A 426 -5.68 32.93 18.91
N VAL A 427 -5.21 33.61 19.96
CA VAL A 427 -4.45 32.96 21.05
C VAL A 427 -5.27 31.84 21.69
N GLY A 428 -6.58 32.07 21.87
CA GLY A 428 -7.50 31.06 22.38
C GLY A 428 -7.59 29.82 21.50
N GLY A 429 -7.71 30.01 20.18
CA GLY A 429 -7.73 28.90 19.21
C GLY A 429 -6.41 28.14 19.12
N GLN A 430 -5.27 28.82 19.22
CA GLN A 430 -3.96 28.17 19.28
C GLN A 430 -3.79 27.34 20.56
N LEU A 431 -4.25 27.85 21.71
CA LEU A 431 -4.27 27.10 22.97
C LEU A 431 -5.21 25.89 22.89
N LEU A 432 -6.38 26.04 22.26
CA LEU A 432 -7.29 24.93 22.01
C LEU A 432 -6.65 23.86 21.12
N ALA A 433 -5.98 24.26 20.03
CA ALA A 433 -5.28 23.34 19.15
C ALA A 433 -4.18 22.59 19.91
N LEU A 434 -3.40 23.29 20.74
CA LEU A 434 -2.39 22.66 21.61
C LEU A 434 -3.03 21.65 22.57
N ALA A 435 -4.16 21.99 23.19
CA ALA A 435 -4.88 21.09 24.09
C ALA A 435 -5.39 19.84 23.36
N LEU A 436 -5.93 19.97 22.15
CA LEU A 436 -6.41 18.83 21.34
C LEU A 436 -5.26 17.92 20.90
N VAL A 437 -4.14 18.49 20.46
CA VAL A 437 -2.94 17.73 20.08
C VAL A 437 -2.33 17.02 21.30
N ALA A 438 -2.30 17.68 22.46
CA ALA A 438 -1.87 17.06 23.71
C ALA A 438 -2.80 15.91 24.13
N ALA A 439 -4.12 16.08 23.98
CA ALA A 439 -5.10 15.04 24.28
C ALA A 439 -4.96 13.83 23.34
N GLY A 440 -4.72 14.06 22.04
CA GLY A 440 -4.40 13.00 21.09
C GLY A 440 -3.09 12.29 21.40
N THR A 441 -2.05 13.04 21.79
CA THR A 441 -0.76 12.50 22.23
C THR A 441 -0.94 11.59 23.44
N TYR A 442 -1.70 12.05 24.45
CA TYR A 442 -2.09 11.23 25.59
C TYR A 442 -2.80 9.95 25.17
N ALA A 443 -3.79 10.04 24.29
CA ALA A 443 -4.54 8.88 23.80
C ALA A 443 -3.63 7.83 23.17
N TYR A 444 -2.67 8.26 22.35
CA TYR A 444 -1.70 7.37 21.71
C TYR A 444 -0.74 6.73 22.71
N VAL A 445 -0.23 7.49 23.69
CA VAL A 445 0.59 6.94 24.77
C VAL A 445 -0.21 5.91 25.57
N TYR A 446 -1.45 6.24 25.95
CA TYR A 446 -2.35 5.34 26.67
C TYR A 446 -2.62 4.05 25.89
N SER A 447 -2.89 4.19 24.59
CA SER A 447 -3.17 3.06 23.68
C SER A 447 -2.00 2.08 23.60
N ASP A 448 -0.77 2.59 23.59
CA ASP A 448 0.42 1.74 23.59
C ASP A 448 0.68 1.10 24.96
N LEU A 449 0.66 1.90 26.03
CA LEU A 449 1.08 1.44 27.36
C LEU A 449 0.05 0.54 28.04
N VAL A 450 -1.24 0.87 27.91
CA VAL A 450 -2.34 0.23 28.66
C VAL A 450 -3.09 -0.80 27.83
N VAL A 451 -3.36 -0.52 26.54
CA VAL A 451 -4.29 -1.34 25.74
C VAL A 451 -3.57 -2.44 24.97
N ARG A 452 -2.63 -2.10 24.08
CA ARG A 452 -2.13 -3.06 23.06
C ARG A 452 -0.64 -3.40 23.12
N LYS A 453 0.23 -2.54 23.65
CA LYS A 453 1.69 -2.76 23.74
C LYS A 453 2.34 -3.19 22.41
N VAL A 454 1.86 -2.63 21.29
CA VAL A 454 2.32 -2.97 19.92
C VAL A 454 3.53 -2.12 19.52
N GLY A 455 3.70 -0.95 20.13
CA GLY A 455 4.77 0.00 19.83
C GLY A 455 4.45 0.98 18.71
N ILE A 456 3.36 0.83 17.95
CA ILE A 456 3.03 1.76 16.85
C ILE A 456 2.49 3.08 17.39
N TYR A 457 1.65 3.06 18.42
CA TYR A 457 1.01 4.28 18.93
C TYR A 457 2.02 5.22 19.60
N ILE A 458 3.12 4.71 20.14
CA ILE A 458 4.16 5.58 20.68
C ILE A 458 4.81 6.46 19.59
N HIS A 459 4.88 5.99 18.34
CA HIS A 459 5.38 6.79 17.23
C HIS A 459 4.40 7.91 16.86
N LEU A 460 3.08 7.63 16.91
CA LEU A 460 2.05 8.66 16.73
C LEU A 460 2.05 9.68 17.88
N ALA A 461 2.30 9.23 19.12
CA ALA A 461 2.49 10.12 20.25
C ALA A 461 3.72 11.02 20.08
N VAL A 462 4.82 10.50 19.54
CA VAL A 462 6.02 11.30 19.22
C VAL A 462 5.70 12.39 18.19
N ILE A 463 4.93 12.07 17.15
CA ILE A 463 4.46 13.07 16.17
C ILE A 463 3.58 14.13 16.85
N GLY A 464 2.65 13.70 17.71
CA GLY A 464 1.81 14.62 18.48
C GLY A 464 2.61 15.52 19.42
N PHE A 465 3.67 15.01 20.04
CA PHE A 465 4.58 15.80 20.88
C PHE A 465 5.37 16.84 20.08
N LEU A 466 5.94 16.45 18.94
CA LEU A 466 6.60 17.37 18.00
C LEU A 466 5.65 18.49 17.56
N TRP A 467 4.41 18.12 17.25
CA TRP A 467 3.40 19.07 16.84
C TRP A 467 3.01 20.03 17.98
N ALA A 468 2.84 19.51 19.20
CA ALA A 468 2.60 20.33 20.38
C ALA A 468 3.75 21.32 20.65
N GLU A 469 5.01 20.89 20.45
CA GLU A 469 6.17 21.77 20.57
C GLU A 469 6.14 22.91 19.55
N VAL A 470 5.83 22.63 18.28
CA VAL A 470 5.69 23.67 17.25
C VAL A 470 4.61 24.69 17.63
N LEU A 471 3.47 24.23 18.17
CA LEU A 471 2.39 25.12 18.62
C LEU A 471 2.80 25.97 19.84
N LEU A 472 3.56 25.38 20.76
CA LEU A 472 4.07 26.10 21.92
C LEU A 472 5.10 27.16 21.51
N LEU A 473 5.99 26.83 20.57
CA LEU A 473 6.92 27.78 19.98
C LEU A 473 6.18 28.91 19.26
N ASN A 474 5.08 28.61 18.56
CA ASN A 474 4.26 29.62 17.89
C ASN A 474 3.63 30.60 18.88
N LEU A 475 3.08 30.09 19.97
CA LEU A 475 2.58 30.91 21.08
C LEU A 475 3.69 31.75 21.75
N ALA A 476 4.90 31.19 21.88
CA ALA A 476 6.03 31.86 22.51
C ALA A 476 6.60 32.99 21.64
N PHE A 477 6.82 32.72 20.35
CA PHE A 477 7.43 33.67 19.41
C PHE A 477 6.47 34.77 18.95
N GLN A 478 5.15 34.61 19.09
CA GLN A 478 4.19 35.68 18.82
C GLN A 478 4.46 36.96 19.65
N LYS A 479 5.17 36.85 20.78
CA LYS A 479 5.55 37.99 21.64
C LYS A 479 6.86 38.67 21.25
N LEU A 480 7.61 38.12 20.28
CA LEU A 480 8.93 38.60 19.86
C LEU A 480 8.86 39.09 18.40
N PRO A 481 8.48 40.34 18.14
CA PRO A 481 8.22 40.85 16.79
C PRO A 481 9.45 40.96 15.88
N ASP A 482 10.66 41.02 16.46
CA ASP A 482 11.89 41.34 15.69
C ASP A 482 12.73 40.12 15.28
N LEU A 483 12.37 38.91 15.73
CA LEU A 483 13.11 37.68 15.39
C LEU A 483 12.52 37.03 14.14
N PRO A 484 13.33 36.66 13.13
CA PRO A 484 12.83 35.95 11.97
C PRO A 484 12.31 34.58 12.42
N HIS A 485 10.98 34.43 12.35
CA HIS A 485 10.26 33.40 13.10
C HIS A 485 10.70 31.98 12.72
N ILE A 486 11.06 31.74 11.45
CA ILE A 486 11.34 30.40 10.95
C ILE A 486 12.70 29.87 11.42
N GLU A 487 13.74 30.70 11.38
CA GLU A 487 15.08 30.35 11.86
C GLU A 487 15.08 30.09 13.37
N ALA A 488 14.25 30.82 14.12
CA ALA A 488 14.06 30.58 15.56
C ALA A 488 13.44 29.21 15.85
N TYR A 489 12.44 28.76 15.05
CA TYR A 489 11.91 27.40 15.15
C TYR A 489 12.98 26.34 14.85
N ILE A 490 13.79 26.54 13.81
CA ILE A 490 14.88 25.62 13.43
C ILE A 490 15.85 25.47 14.59
N VAL A 491 16.30 26.57 15.18
CA VAL A 491 17.22 26.57 16.33
C VAL A 491 16.58 25.88 17.54
N ALA A 492 15.34 26.25 17.90
CA ALA A 492 14.66 25.69 19.05
C ALA A 492 14.50 24.16 18.93
N LEU A 493 13.96 23.69 17.81
CA LEU A 493 13.78 22.25 17.55
C LEU A 493 15.11 21.49 17.53
N ALA A 494 16.16 22.05 16.92
CA ALA A 494 17.48 21.44 16.92
C ALA A 494 18.09 21.34 18.34
N LEU A 495 17.91 22.37 19.17
CA LEU A 495 18.34 22.37 20.57
C LEU A 495 17.51 21.39 21.43
N THR A 496 16.20 21.30 21.22
CA THR A 496 15.36 20.29 21.87
C THR A 496 15.80 18.89 21.46
N GLY A 497 16.10 18.66 20.18
CA GLY A 497 16.63 17.39 19.69
C GLY A 497 17.97 17.02 20.30
N LEU A 498 18.86 18.00 20.47
CA LEU A 498 20.14 17.83 21.17
C LEU A 498 19.93 17.46 22.64
N ALA A 499 19.08 18.20 23.35
CA ALA A 499 18.75 17.96 24.75
C ALA A 499 18.08 16.58 24.95
N ALA A 500 17.16 16.20 24.06
CA ALA A 500 16.51 14.89 24.06
C ALA A 500 17.53 13.77 23.85
N ASN A 501 18.45 13.88 22.88
CA ASN A 501 19.51 12.90 22.69
C ASN A 501 20.38 12.74 23.94
N PHE A 502 20.76 13.85 24.57
CA PHE A 502 21.55 13.81 25.80
C PHE A 502 20.77 13.12 26.94
N ALA A 503 19.53 13.55 27.21
CA ALA A 503 18.69 12.98 28.26
C ALA A 503 18.45 11.48 28.07
N LEU A 504 18.19 11.03 26.84
CA LEU A 504 17.95 9.62 26.53
C LEU A 504 19.18 8.75 26.79
N THR A 505 20.38 9.27 26.54
CA THR A 505 21.64 8.52 26.74
C THR A 505 22.20 8.63 28.15
N ALA A 506 22.05 9.79 28.80
CA ALA A 506 22.68 10.07 30.09
C ALA A 506 21.77 9.76 31.29
N LEU A 507 20.45 9.98 31.18
CA LEU A 507 19.54 9.94 32.33
C LEU A 507 18.69 8.67 32.40
N LEU A 508 18.46 7.99 31.26
CA LEU A 508 17.54 6.86 31.21
C LEU A 508 18.21 5.49 31.38
N PRO A 509 17.67 4.63 32.26
CA PRO A 509 18.15 3.26 32.41
C PRO A 509 18.06 2.48 31.09
N PRO A 510 18.99 1.54 30.83
CA PRO A 510 19.00 0.69 29.63
C PRO A 510 17.68 -0.03 29.34
N ALA A 511 16.95 -0.42 30.40
CA ALA A 511 15.72 -1.18 30.33
C ALA A 511 14.44 -0.33 30.12
N SER A 512 14.55 1.00 30.10
CA SER A 512 13.36 1.86 30.01
C SER A 512 12.72 1.83 28.62
N LEU A 513 11.38 1.80 28.57
CA LEU A 513 10.61 1.85 27.32
C LEU A 513 10.92 3.13 26.52
N LEU A 514 11.14 4.25 27.21
CA LEU A 514 11.58 5.51 26.61
C LEU A 514 12.93 5.39 25.88
N ARG A 515 13.88 4.58 26.34
CA ARG A 515 15.16 4.39 25.63
C ARG A 515 14.98 3.60 24.34
N ARG A 516 13.92 2.78 24.23
CA ARG A 516 13.59 2.08 22.99
C ARG A 516 13.08 3.04 21.92
N THR A 517 12.14 3.92 22.29
CA THR A 517 11.37 4.76 21.36
C THR A 517 11.89 6.19 21.25
N GLY A 518 12.51 6.71 22.30
CA GLY A 518 13.06 8.07 22.39
C GLY A 518 14.02 8.44 21.28
N PRO A 519 14.90 7.56 20.77
CA PRO A 519 15.78 7.92 19.67
C PRO A 519 15.05 8.30 18.39
N ALA A 520 13.82 7.83 18.17
CA ALA A 520 13.00 8.28 17.04
C ALA A 520 12.47 9.71 17.23
N LEU A 521 12.09 10.09 18.46
CA LEU A 521 11.71 11.46 18.80
C LEU A 521 12.88 12.42 18.61
N ALA A 522 14.04 12.08 19.19
CA ALA A 522 15.22 12.91 19.10
C ALA A 522 15.72 13.05 17.66
N LEU A 523 15.55 12.01 16.84
CA LEU A 523 15.84 12.08 15.41
C LEU A 523 14.85 13.00 14.68
N GLY A 524 13.55 12.87 14.95
CA GLY A 524 12.52 13.74 14.39
C GLY A 524 12.81 15.22 14.67
N LEU A 525 13.19 15.55 15.90
CA LEU A 525 13.59 16.90 16.33
C LEU A 525 14.82 17.44 15.60
N CYS A 526 15.69 16.58 15.07
CA CYS A 526 16.83 17.00 14.26
C CYS A 526 16.54 17.05 12.76
N VAL A 527 15.62 16.21 12.27
CA VAL A 527 15.24 16.14 10.85
C VAL A 527 14.29 17.29 10.47
N VAL A 528 13.34 17.66 11.32
CA VAL A 528 12.40 18.77 11.03
C VAL A 528 13.14 20.11 10.79
N PRO A 529 14.10 20.54 11.63
CA PRO A 529 14.93 21.73 11.36
C PRO A 529 15.61 21.69 10.00
N LEU A 530 16.12 20.53 9.59
CA LEU A 530 16.77 20.36 8.30
C LEU A 530 15.76 20.55 7.15
N LEU A 531 14.57 19.96 7.24
CA LEU A 531 13.51 20.11 6.24
C LEU A 531 13.04 21.57 6.13
N LEU A 532 12.88 22.26 7.26
CA LEU A 532 12.58 23.70 7.29
C LEU A 532 13.71 24.52 6.65
N GLY A 533 14.97 24.15 6.91
CA GLY A 533 16.14 24.75 6.26
C GLY A 533 16.11 24.60 4.74
N ILE A 534 15.82 23.38 4.25
CA ILE A 534 15.66 23.10 2.81
C ILE A 534 14.55 23.99 2.23
N MET A 535 13.40 24.08 2.90
CA MET A 535 12.29 24.91 2.46
C MET A 535 12.70 26.39 2.35
N LEU A 536 13.38 26.95 3.35
CA LEU A 536 13.88 28.33 3.31
C LEU A 536 14.90 28.54 2.18
N HIS A 537 15.78 27.57 1.96
CA HIS A 537 16.74 27.63 0.85
C HIS A 537 16.05 27.62 -0.51
N ILE A 538 15.06 26.74 -0.70
CA ILE A 538 14.24 26.71 -1.92
C ILE A 538 13.53 28.05 -2.10
N ARG A 539 12.94 28.63 -1.05
CA ARG A 539 12.31 29.95 -1.13
C ARG A 539 13.26 31.07 -1.54
N ALA A 540 14.53 30.96 -1.13
CA ALA A 540 15.55 31.91 -1.57
C ALA A 540 15.93 31.70 -3.04
N VAL A 541 16.04 30.45 -3.50
CA VAL A 541 16.53 30.09 -4.84
C VAL A 541 15.43 30.04 -5.91
N ALA A 542 14.17 29.87 -5.51
CA ALA A 542 13.04 29.71 -6.43
C ALA A 542 12.90 30.90 -7.39
N LEU A 543 12.41 30.59 -8.60
CA LEU A 543 12.38 31.46 -9.77
C LEU A 543 11.79 32.85 -9.48
N PRO A 544 12.27 33.92 -10.15
CA PRO A 544 11.75 35.30 -10.05
C PRO A 544 10.24 35.42 -10.28
N ALA A 545 9.62 34.45 -10.94
CA ALA A 545 8.17 34.38 -11.12
C ALA A 545 7.40 34.39 -9.78
N TRP A 546 8.05 34.05 -8.67
CA TRP A 546 7.49 34.03 -7.32
C TRP A 546 8.14 35.09 -6.40
N ASP A 547 8.38 36.30 -6.91
CA ASP A 547 8.98 37.43 -6.15
C ASP A 547 8.35 37.65 -4.76
N ARG A 548 7.05 37.37 -4.58
CA ARG A 548 6.36 37.50 -3.28
C ARG A 548 6.68 36.39 -2.27
N TRP A 549 7.23 35.26 -2.71
CA TRP A 549 7.59 34.13 -1.84
C TRP A 549 9.08 34.11 -1.45
N HIS A 550 9.86 35.06 -1.96
CA HIS A 550 11.28 35.16 -1.72
C HIS A 550 11.60 35.37 -0.24
N HIS A 551 12.50 34.54 0.31
CA HIS A 551 13.02 34.70 1.68
C HIS A 551 14.52 34.99 1.62
N PRO A 552 14.99 36.16 2.09
CA PRO A 552 16.41 36.47 2.08
C PRO A 552 17.16 35.61 3.10
N LEU A 553 18.20 34.89 2.64
CA LEU A 553 19.05 34.11 3.54
C LEU A 553 20.09 35.01 4.21
N GLY A 554 19.94 35.22 5.52
CA GLY A 554 20.88 35.97 6.35
C GLY A 554 21.76 35.09 7.24
N TRP A 555 22.56 35.74 8.09
CA TRP A 555 23.40 35.08 9.10
C TRP A 555 22.59 34.24 10.11
N SER A 556 21.33 34.61 10.38
CA SER A 556 20.41 33.82 11.21
C SER A 556 20.19 32.42 10.66
N TYR A 557 20.00 32.30 9.34
CA TYR A 557 19.82 31.02 8.66
C TYR A 557 21.09 30.17 8.72
N VAL A 558 22.24 30.77 8.48
CA VAL A 558 23.55 30.10 8.58
C VAL A 558 23.77 29.57 10.01
N ALA A 559 23.48 30.39 11.02
CA ALA A 559 23.56 29.98 12.42
C ALA A 559 22.59 28.84 12.75
N ALA A 560 21.34 28.90 12.26
CA ALA A 560 20.34 27.86 12.47
C ALA A 560 20.75 26.51 11.86
N MET A 561 21.30 26.53 10.64
CA MET A 561 21.86 25.33 10.00
C MET A 561 23.11 24.82 10.71
N ALA A 562 23.98 25.70 11.23
CA ALA A 562 25.13 25.29 12.02
C ALA A 562 24.71 24.59 13.34
N VAL A 563 23.74 25.14 14.06
CA VAL A 563 23.18 24.52 15.27
C VAL A 563 22.57 23.16 14.94
N THR A 564 21.82 23.07 13.84
CA THR A 564 21.24 21.81 13.35
C THR A 564 22.32 20.78 13.03
N ALA A 565 23.40 21.20 12.35
CA ALA A 565 24.53 20.35 12.01
C ALA A 565 25.24 19.80 13.26
N VAL A 566 25.43 20.65 14.28
CA VAL A 566 26.00 20.28 15.58
C VAL A 566 25.09 19.31 16.33
N ALA A 567 23.79 19.61 16.42
CA ALA A 567 22.81 18.74 17.07
C ALA A 567 22.82 17.34 16.46
N CYS A 568 22.79 17.28 15.12
CA CYS A 568 22.92 16.02 14.38
C CYS A 568 24.26 15.33 14.63
N ARG A 569 25.38 16.07 14.63
CA ARG A 569 26.71 15.49 14.84
C ARG A 569 26.86 14.88 16.25
N VAL A 570 26.32 15.53 17.26
CA VAL A 570 26.29 15.01 18.63
C VAL A 570 25.40 13.78 18.72
N GLY A 571 24.20 13.81 18.12
CA GLY A 571 23.32 12.64 18.03
C GLY A 571 24.02 11.43 17.38
N ALA A 572 24.75 11.66 16.28
CA ALA A 572 25.55 10.61 15.64
C ALA A 572 26.63 10.05 16.57
N PHE A 573 27.33 10.91 17.30
CA PHE A 573 28.36 10.50 18.24
C PHE A 573 27.81 9.65 19.39
N LEU A 574 26.66 10.05 19.94
CA LEU A 574 26.01 9.36 21.05
C LEU A 574 25.50 7.97 20.66
N HIS A 575 24.93 7.81 19.46
CA HIS A 575 24.33 6.54 19.01
C HIS A 575 25.28 5.61 18.25
N ARG A 576 26.53 6.01 17.98
CA ARG A 576 27.47 5.24 17.13
C ARG A 576 27.78 3.82 17.61
N ALA A 577 27.77 3.59 18.92
CA ALA A 577 28.10 2.30 19.52
C ALA A 577 26.88 1.38 19.66
N GLU A 578 25.73 1.94 20.06
CA GLU A 578 24.52 1.15 20.35
C GLU A 578 23.67 0.91 19.10
N ARG A 579 23.55 1.89 18.21
CA ARG A 579 22.64 1.88 17.06
C ARG A 579 23.30 2.54 15.84
N PRO A 580 24.19 1.83 15.11
CA PRO A 580 24.96 2.41 14.02
C PRO A 580 24.10 3.00 12.90
N TRP A 581 22.90 2.44 12.66
CA TRP A 581 21.97 2.97 11.67
C TRP A 581 21.46 4.38 12.02
N LEU A 582 21.18 4.66 13.30
CA LEU A 582 20.76 6.00 13.74
C LEU A 582 21.91 6.99 13.58
N ALA A 583 23.12 6.57 13.93
CA ALA A 583 24.30 7.38 13.72
C ALA A 583 24.48 7.76 12.25
N THR A 584 24.16 6.85 11.32
CA THR A 584 24.13 7.15 9.88
C THR A 584 23.12 8.24 9.52
N VAL A 585 21.87 8.16 10.02
CA VAL A 585 20.85 9.18 9.71
C VAL A 585 21.24 10.54 10.28
N TYR A 586 21.77 10.57 11.49
CA TYR A 586 22.30 11.81 12.08
C TYR A 586 23.49 12.38 11.30
N LEU A 587 24.41 11.54 10.82
CA LEU A 587 25.52 12.00 9.99
C LEU A 587 25.03 12.57 8.65
N PHE A 588 24.01 11.94 8.06
CA PHE A 588 23.35 12.47 6.88
C PHE A 588 22.71 13.84 7.16
N GLY A 589 21.95 13.96 8.24
CA GLY A 589 21.34 15.24 8.64
C GLY A 589 22.37 16.34 8.90
N SER A 590 23.50 15.98 9.52
CA SER A 590 24.64 16.88 9.74
C SER A 590 25.24 17.37 8.42
N ALA A 591 25.49 16.47 7.46
CA ALA A 591 26.01 16.84 6.16
C ALA A 591 25.03 17.70 5.35
N GLY A 592 23.73 17.38 5.37
CA GLY A 592 22.70 18.19 4.75
C GLY A 592 22.64 19.61 5.34
N ALA A 593 22.70 19.73 6.66
CA ALA A 593 22.72 21.03 7.33
C ALA A 593 24.00 21.84 7.02
N VAL A 594 25.16 21.19 6.92
CA VAL A 594 26.40 21.84 6.47
C VAL A 594 26.29 22.34 5.03
N LEU A 595 25.74 21.53 4.12
CA LEU A 595 25.55 21.91 2.72
C LEU A 595 24.63 23.12 2.60
N LEU A 596 23.50 23.10 3.29
CA LEU A 596 22.53 24.20 3.33
C LEU A 596 23.09 25.46 3.99
N GLY A 597 23.83 25.30 5.09
CA GLY A 597 24.52 26.39 5.75
C GLY A 597 25.59 27.03 4.87
N ALA A 598 26.34 26.22 4.10
CA ALA A 598 27.32 26.70 3.14
C ALA A 598 26.68 27.43 1.96
N ALA A 599 25.56 26.92 1.43
CA ALA A 599 24.80 27.61 0.39
C ALA A 599 24.23 28.94 0.88
N GLY A 600 23.68 28.96 2.10
CA GLY A 600 23.27 30.18 2.80
C GLY A 600 24.43 31.15 2.96
N LEU A 601 25.60 30.69 3.39
CA LEU A 601 26.80 31.51 3.57
C LEU A 601 27.28 32.13 2.26
N LEU A 602 27.36 31.35 1.17
CA LEU A 602 27.75 31.88 -0.15
C LEU A 602 26.81 33.01 -0.58
N ARG A 603 25.50 32.85 -0.35
CA ARG A 603 24.50 33.87 -0.66
C ARG A 603 24.56 35.06 0.30
N THR A 604 24.83 34.87 1.57
CA THR A 604 25.01 35.99 2.50
C THR A 604 26.27 36.80 2.19
N LEU A 605 27.35 36.15 1.71
CA LEU A 605 28.59 36.82 1.29
C LEU A 605 28.45 37.51 -0.08
N ASN A 606 27.69 36.92 -1.00
CA ASN A 606 27.39 37.50 -2.30
C ASN A 606 25.89 37.30 -2.61
N PRO A 607 25.04 38.27 -2.23
CA PRO A 607 23.58 38.18 -2.39
C PRO A 607 23.11 37.88 -3.81
N ASP A 608 23.87 38.36 -4.80
CA ASP A 608 23.56 38.25 -6.22
C ASP A 608 24.16 36.99 -6.87
N MET A 609 24.83 36.11 -6.10
CA MET A 609 25.42 34.88 -6.63
C MET A 609 24.31 33.90 -7.02
N PRO A 610 24.09 33.65 -8.31
CA PRO A 610 23.03 32.76 -8.75
C PRO A 610 23.40 31.31 -8.43
N TRP A 611 22.40 30.43 -8.35
CA TRP A 611 22.59 29.04 -7.90
C TRP A 611 23.65 28.29 -8.73
N GLU A 612 23.74 28.58 -10.01
CA GLU A 612 24.56 27.82 -10.94
C GLU A 612 26.04 28.18 -10.82
N GLN A 613 26.36 29.31 -10.17
CA GLN A 613 27.69 29.61 -9.70
C GLN A 613 27.99 28.97 -8.34
N GLN A 614 26.96 28.80 -7.49
CA GLN A 614 27.12 28.13 -6.19
C GLN A 614 27.34 26.62 -6.34
N ALA A 615 26.66 25.97 -7.27
CA ALA A 615 26.61 24.51 -7.35
C ALA A 615 27.98 23.82 -7.52
N PRO A 616 28.90 24.25 -8.42
CA PRO A 616 30.25 23.68 -8.49
C PRO A 616 31.03 23.85 -7.17
N LEU A 617 30.93 25.03 -6.54
CA LEU A 617 31.59 25.29 -5.26
C LEU A 617 31.03 24.38 -4.14
N LEU A 618 29.72 24.17 -4.12
CA LEU A 618 29.07 23.29 -3.15
C LEU A 618 29.35 21.81 -3.39
N MET A 619 29.63 21.39 -4.63
CA MET A 619 29.99 20.01 -4.99
C MET A 619 31.32 19.56 -4.35
N LEU A 620 32.19 20.53 -4.00
CA LEU A 620 33.41 20.27 -3.23
C LEU A 620 33.10 19.69 -1.83
N ILE A 621 31.93 19.99 -1.24
CA ILE A 621 31.55 19.47 0.08
C ILE A 621 31.33 17.95 0.00
N PRO A 622 30.42 17.39 -0.82
CA PRO A 622 30.31 15.94 -1.02
C PRO A 622 31.65 15.28 -1.37
N LEU A 623 32.47 15.90 -2.22
CA LEU A 623 33.79 15.38 -2.57
C LEU A 623 34.72 15.30 -1.34
N ALA A 624 34.73 16.33 -0.49
CA ALA A 624 35.47 16.33 0.76
C ALA A 624 34.97 15.26 1.73
N TYR A 625 33.65 15.01 1.81
CA TYR A 625 33.09 13.89 2.59
C TYR A 625 33.54 12.53 2.02
N LEU A 626 33.56 12.35 0.70
CA LEU A 626 34.04 11.11 0.08
C LEU A 626 35.53 10.88 0.37
N ILE A 627 36.36 11.93 0.28
CA ILE A 627 37.78 11.88 0.65
C ILE A 627 37.94 11.59 2.16
N ALA A 628 37.17 12.27 3.02
CA ALA A 628 37.19 12.04 4.45
C ALA A 628 36.80 10.59 4.80
N SER A 629 35.89 9.97 4.04
CA SER A 629 35.55 8.56 4.25
C SER A 629 36.76 7.63 4.14
N ARG A 630 37.77 7.99 3.35
CA ARG A 630 39.04 7.26 3.23
C ARG A 630 39.89 7.38 4.48
N LEU A 631 39.83 8.51 5.19
CA LEU A 631 40.47 8.70 6.50
C LEU A 631 39.79 7.88 7.60
N TYR A 632 38.50 7.58 7.44
CA TYR A 632 37.72 6.76 8.37
C TYR A 632 37.76 5.26 8.04
N ARG A 633 38.65 4.80 7.14
CA ARG A 633 38.68 3.41 6.67
C ARG A 633 38.74 2.41 7.82
N GLY A 634 37.82 1.43 7.82
CA GLY A 634 37.71 0.39 8.84
C GLY A 634 36.91 0.77 10.08
N ARG A 635 36.36 2.00 10.16
CA ARG A 635 35.47 2.41 11.25
C ARG A 635 34.00 2.33 10.81
N PRO A 636 33.04 2.07 11.72
CA PRO A 636 31.61 2.03 11.36
C PRO A 636 31.08 3.36 10.80
N THR A 637 31.77 4.47 11.08
CA THR A 637 31.44 5.80 10.56
C THR A 637 31.78 5.97 9.08
N GLU A 638 32.64 5.12 8.51
CA GLU A 638 33.05 5.18 7.11
C GLU A 638 31.85 5.12 6.17
N THR A 639 31.02 4.09 6.31
CA THR A 639 29.83 3.87 5.49
C THR A 639 28.86 5.04 5.59
N ALA A 640 28.67 5.58 6.79
CA ALA A 640 27.77 6.71 7.00
C ALA A 640 28.24 8.00 6.31
N VAL A 641 29.54 8.28 6.37
CA VAL A 641 30.15 9.45 5.70
C VAL A 641 30.06 9.31 4.17
N VAL A 642 30.22 8.09 3.63
CA VAL A 642 30.01 7.82 2.19
C VAL A 642 28.56 8.07 1.78
N TRP A 643 27.59 7.58 2.54
CA TRP A 643 26.18 7.82 2.25
C TRP A 643 25.81 9.31 2.33
N ALA A 644 26.37 10.03 3.31
CA ALA A 644 26.21 11.47 3.41
C ALA A 644 26.75 12.19 2.17
N ALA A 645 27.92 11.78 1.66
CA ALA A 645 28.48 12.29 0.43
C ALA A 645 27.56 12.04 -0.77
N HIS A 646 27.11 10.80 -0.98
CA HIS A 646 26.23 10.46 -2.09
C HIS A 646 24.93 11.25 -2.08
N ALA A 647 24.28 11.36 -0.92
CA ALA A 647 23.01 12.03 -0.82
C ALA A 647 23.16 13.56 -0.97
N GLY A 648 24.27 14.15 -0.51
CA GLY A 648 24.62 15.54 -0.82
C GLY A 648 24.79 15.78 -2.33
N THR A 649 25.52 14.90 -3.02
CA THR A 649 25.66 14.94 -4.48
C THR A 649 24.30 14.84 -5.19
N VAL A 650 23.41 13.94 -4.74
CA VAL A 650 22.07 13.78 -5.34
C VAL A 650 21.22 15.04 -5.17
N ILE A 651 21.25 15.67 -4.00
CA ILE A 651 20.51 16.92 -3.76
C ILE A 651 20.99 18.01 -4.73
N LEU A 652 22.31 18.19 -4.86
CA LEU A 652 22.88 19.17 -5.80
C LEU A 652 22.53 18.85 -7.26
N LEU A 653 22.56 17.57 -7.66
CA LEU A 653 22.19 17.14 -9.01
C LEU A 653 20.74 17.50 -9.34
N VAL A 654 19.80 17.27 -8.41
CA VAL A 654 18.39 17.61 -8.59
C VAL A 654 18.21 19.12 -8.74
N SER A 655 18.88 19.92 -7.90
CA SER A 655 18.81 21.38 -7.99
C SER A 655 19.44 21.93 -9.27
N CYS A 656 20.51 21.33 -9.79
CA CYS A 656 21.12 21.76 -11.06
C CYS A 656 20.34 21.30 -12.30
N LEU A 657 19.61 20.19 -12.19
CA LEU A 657 18.69 19.77 -13.25
C LEU A 657 17.56 20.81 -13.38
N ASP A 658 17.01 21.31 -12.28
CA ASP A 658 15.99 22.37 -12.32
C ASP A 658 16.49 23.62 -13.05
N THR A 659 17.72 24.07 -12.78
CA THR A 659 18.29 25.24 -13.47
C THR A 659 18.64 25.00 -14.93
N ALA A 660 18.98 23.76 -15.31
CA ALA A 660 19.16 23.38 -16.71
C ALA A 660 17.85 23.50 -17.53
N PHE A 661 16.69 23.51 -16.88
CA PHE A 661 15.36 23.56 -17.48
C PHE A 661 14.57 24.79 -16.99
N GLN A 662 14.85 25.99 -17.50
CA GLN A 662 13.99 27.15 -17.19
C GLN A 662 12.67 27.08 -17.98
N GLY A 663 11.58 26.74 -17.29
CA GLY A 663 10.23 26.77 -17.89
C GLY A 663 10.05 25.80 -19.05
N PHE A 664 10.62 24.59 -18.95
CA PHE A 664 10.70 23.57 -20.01
C PHE A 664 11.48 23.98 -21.27
N ALA A 665 11.99 25.22 -21.33
CA ALA A 665 12.85 25.67 -22.40
C ALA A 665 14.29 25.29 -22.08
N LEU A 666 14.93 24.60 -23.04
CA LEU A 666 16.35 24.34 -22.99
C LEU A 666 17.09 25.67 -23.18
N GLN A 667 17.85 26.11 -22.18
CA GLN A 667 18.68 27.30 -22.34
C GLN A 667 19.84 27.01 -23.28
N GLN A 668 19.89 27.67 -24.44
CA GLN A 668 20.91 27.41 -25.46
C GLN A 668 21.94 28.54 -25.54
N GLY A 669 23.21 28.17 -25.63
CA GLY A 669 24.33 29.09 -25.88
C GLY A 669 24.68 30.07 -24.75
N GLN A 670 24.34 29.76 -23.49
CA GLN A 670 24.68 30.60 -22.34
C GLN A 670 25.91 30.08 -21.58
N LEU A 671 26.64 30.96 -20.90
CA LEU A 671 27.74 30.59 -19.98
C LEU A 671 27.27 29.60 -18.91
N LEU A 672 25.98 29.67 -18.56
CA LEU A 672 25.31 28.73 -17.68
C LEU A 672 25.59 27.26 -18.07
N ASN A 673 25.52 26.93 -19.35
CA ASN A 673 25.68 25.55 -19.83
C ASN A 673 27.10 25.03 -19.56
N LEU A 674 28.11 25.90 -19.58
CA LEU A 674 29.49 25.53 -19.23
C LEU A 674 29.65 25.33 -17.72
N LEU A 675 29.01 26.15 -16.88
CA LEU A 675 29.00 25.96 -15.43
C LEU A 675 28.29 24.66 -15.02
N LEU A 676 27.16 24.35 -15.65
CA LEU A 676 26.46 23.09 -15.48
C LEU A 676 27.28 21.90 -15.99
N ALA A 677 27.95 22.03 -17.14
CA ALA A 677 28.86 21.01 -17.62
C ALA A 677 30.02 20.75 -16.65
N ALA A 678 30.60 21.81 -16.05
CA ALA A 678 31.63 21.69 -15.02
C ALA A 678 31.10 20.97 -13.78
N PHE A 679 29.93 21.36 -13.27
CA PHE A 679 29.28 20.68 -12.15
C PHE A 679 29.04 19.19 -12.43
N PHE A 680 28.49 18.84 -13.59
CA PHE A 680 28.27 17.43 -13.96
C PHE A 680 29.57 16.66 -14.16
N ALA A 681 30.64 17.32 -14.62
CA ALA A 681 31.97 16.73 -14.70
C ALA A 681 32.56 16.46 -13.30
N GLU A 682 32.37 17.37 -12.34
CA GLU A 682 32.75 17.16 -10.93
C GLU A 682 31.94 16.01 -10.29
N ALA A 683 30.64 15.93 -10.59
CA ALA A 683 29.82 14.79 -10.19
C ALA A 683 30.27 13.47 -10.82
N ALA A 684 30.67 13.48 -12.09
CA ALA A 684 31.24 12.31 -12.76
C ALA A 684 32.56 11.90 -12.10
N LEU A 685 33.44 12.86 -11.77
CA LEU A 685 34.67 12.62 -11.03
C LEU A 685 34.40 12.04 -9.64
N PHE A 686 33.43 12.59 -8.90
CA PHE A 686 33.01 12.08 -7.60
C PHE A 686 32.61 10.60 -7.68
N TYR A 687 31.76 10.24 -8.64
CA TYR A 687 31.30 8.86 -8.80
C TYR A 687 32.37 7.94 -9.37
N LEU A 688 33.29 8.46 -10.21
CA LEU A 688 34.46 7.72 -10.66
C LEU A 688 35.37 7.36 -9.47
N LEU A 689 35.68 8.33 -8.61
CA LEU A 689 36.47 8.10 -7.40
C LEU A 689 35.76 7.13 -6.44
N ALA A 690 34.44 7.26 -6.29
CA ALA A 690 33.65 6.30 -5.52
C ALA A 690 33.71 4.89 -6.10
N ALA A 691 33.64 4.74 -7.43
CA ALA A 691 33.77 3.44 -8.11
C ALA A 691 35.15 2.83 -7.89
N ILE A 692 36.22 3.62 -8.06
CA ILE A 692 37.61 3.16 -7.91
C ILE A 692 37.92 2.79 -6.45
N TRP A 693 37.47 3.57 -5.47
CA TRP A 693 37.85 3.36 -4.07
C TRP A 693 36.98 2.34 -3.34
N ARG A 694 35.77 2.06 -3.84
CA ARG A 694 34.77 1.26 -3.12
C ARG A 694 34.30 0.01 -3.86
N ASP A 695 34.73 -0.18 -5.11
CA ASP A 695 34.28 -1.28 -5.97
C ASP A 695 32.74 -1.41 -6.03
N ARG A 696 32.03 -0.27 -6.00
CA ARG A 696 30.56 -0.23 -6.03
C ARG A 696 30.07 -0.07 -7.46
N GLU A 697 29.35 -1.07 -7.96
CA GLU A 697 28.73 -1.05 -9.30
C GLU A 697 27.85 0.19 -9.53
N PHE A 698 27.09 0.62 -8.52
CA PHE A 698 26.22 1.80 -8.62
C PHE A 698 26.96 3.09 -9.01
N ALA A 699 28.18 3.26 -8.51
CA ALA A 699 28.97 4.45 -8.79
C ALA A 699 29.35 4.54 -10.28
N VAL A 700 29.48 3.41 -10.98
CA VAL A 700 29.69 3.38 -12.44
C VAL A 700 28.45 3.87 -13.19
N TYR A 701 27.24 3.44 -12.79
CA TYR A 701 25.99 3.92 -13.38
C TYR A 701 25.86 5.44 -13.21
N ALA A 702 26.09 5.94 -11.99
CA ALA A 702 25.98 7.37 -11.66
C ALA A 702 27.07 8.23 -12.33
N CYS A 703 28.30 7.72 -12.43
CA CYS A 703 29.39 8.34 -13.19
C CYS A 703 29.02 8.48 -14.67
N THR A 704 28.45 7.42 -15.26
CA THR A 704 28.05 7.44 -16.67
C THR A 704 26.94 8.47 -16.90
N ALA A 705 25.95 8.53 -16.02
CA ALA A 705 24.87 9.50 -16.11
C ALA A 705 25.37 10.95 -15.98
N ALA A 706 26.25 11.23 -15.01
CA ALA A 706 26.84 12.55 -14.84
C ALA A 706 27.72 12.95 -16.04
N ALA A 707 28.50 12.02 -16.60
CA ALA A 707 29.27 12.27 -17.81
C ALA A 707 28.37 12.55 -19.03
N ALA A 708 27.29 11.79 -19.19
CA ALA A 708 26.31 12.03 -20.25
C ALA A 708 25.63 13.41 -20.10
N ALA A 709 25.30 13.82 -18.86
CA ALA A 709 24.77 15.15 -18.58
C ALA A 709 25.78 16.27 -18.92
N ALA A 710 27.06 16.07 -18.59
CA ALA A 710 28.12 17.01 -18.97
C ALA A 710 28.23 17.15 -20.50
N VAL A 711 28.25 16.03 -21.23
CA VAL A 711 28.26 16.04 -22.71
C VAL A 711 27.04 16.77 -23.25
N TRP A 712 25.85 16.49 -22.72
CA TRP A 712 24.61 17.15 -23.14
C TRP A 712 24.65 18.66 -22.95
N GLN A 713 25.15 19.15 -21.81
CA GLN A 713 25.30 20.58 -21.55
C GLN A 713 26.30 21.23 -22.53
N ILE A 714 27.38 20.53 -22.89
CA ILE A 714 28.33 20.98 -23.93
C ILE A 714 27.64 21.06 -25.30
N LEU A 715 26.91 20.03 -25.72
CA LEU A 715 26.20 20.04 -27.02
C LEU A 715 25.14 21.16 -27.07
N THR A 716 24.50 21.44 -25.94
CA THR A 716 23.52 22.53 -25.78
C THR A 716 24.18 23.90 -25.85
N PHE A 717 25.38 24.06 -25.29
CA PHE A 717 26.18 25.28 -25.45
C PHE A 717 26.50 25.57 -26.93
N TYR A 718 26.83 24.53 -27.70
CA TYR A 718 27.08 24.64 -29.15
C TYR A 718 25.81 24.71 -30.03
N LYS A 719 24.61 24.73 -29.44
CA LYS A 719 23.33 24.83 -30.16
C LYS A 719 23.09 23.71 -31.19
N LEU A 720 23.59 22.50 -30.93
CA LEU A 720 23.30 21.36 -31.80
C LEU A 720 21.83 20.94 -31.67
N GLU A 721 21.25 20.42 -32.75
CA GLU A 721 19.85 19.99 -32.76
C GLU A 721 19.63 18.69 -31.95
N PRO A 722 18.41 18.44 -31.44
CA PRO A 722 18.15 17.32 -30.52
C PRO A 722 18.46 15.93 -31.06
N GLU A 723 18.37 15.73 -32.36
CA GLU A 723 18.66 14.46 -33.04
C GLU A 723 20.12 14.05 -32.81
N TYR A 724 21.02 15.03 -32.77
CA TYR A 724 22.45 14.81 -32.52
C TYR A 724 22.72 14.36 -31.09
N TYR A 725 21.87 14.75 -30.12
CA TYR A 725 22.00 14.25 -28.74
C TYR A 725 21.73 12.75 -28.67
N ILE A 726 20.69 12.28 -29.36
CA ILE A 726 20.30 10.86 -29.41
C ILE A 726 21.43 10.04 -30.06
N GLY A 727 21.98 10.54 -31.17
CA GLY A 727 23.15 9.95 -31.81
C GLY A 727 24.38 9.93 -30.89
N ALA A 728 24.69 11.04 -30.21
CA ALA A 728 25.82 11.12 -29.29
C ALA A 728 25.72 10.12 -28.13
N PHE A 729 24.53 9.92 -27.57
CA PHE A 729 24.32 8.91 -26.52
C PHE A 729 24.39 7.48 -27.04
N ALA A 730 23.90 7.20 -28.25
CA ALA A 730 24.07 5.89 -28.88
C ALA A 730 25.56 5.58 -29.09
N ILE A 731 26.34 6.56 -29.56
CA ILE A 731 27.79 6.45 -29.73
C ILE A 731 28.49 6.26 -28.38
N LEU A 732 28.16 7.05 -27.36
CA LEU A 732 28.74 6.93 -26.01
C LEU A 732 28.46 5.54 -25.41
N GLY A 733 27.24 5.03 -25.56
CA GLY A 733 26.87 3.67 -25.15
C GLY A 733 27.63 2.59 -25.92
N LEU A 734 27.82 2.76 -27.23
CA LEU A 734 28.62 1.86 -28.05
C LEU A 734 30.10 1.86 -27.60
N LEU A 735 30.67 3.04 -27.32
CA LEU A 735 32.03 3.17 -26.81
C LEU A 735 32.22 2.47 -25.46
N LEU A 736 31.25 2.56 -24.56
CA LEU A 736 31.28 1.82 -23.30
C LEU A 736 31.19 0.31 -23.51
N LEU A 737 30.42 -0.18 -24.49
CA LEU A 737 30.40 -1.60 -24.86
C LEU A 737 31.75 -2.06 -25.42
N VAL A 738 32.40 -1.22 -26.21
CA VAL A 738 33.75 -1.47 -26.73
C VAL A 738 34.77 -1.48 -25.59
N ALA A 739 34.73 -0.51 -24.68
CA ALA A 739 35.58 -0.45 -23.50
C ALA A 739 35.38 -1.68 -22.59
N TYR A 740 34.13 -2.10 -22.36
CA TYR A 740 33.82 -3.35 -21.66
C TYR A 740 34.45 -4.55 -22.38
N ARG A 741 34.38 -4.61 -23.71
CA ARG A 741 34.97 -5.70 -24.49
C ARG A 741 36.49 -5.76 -24.35
N PHE A 742 37.17 -4.63 -24.33
CA PHE A 742 38.62 -4.57 -24.09
C PHE A 742 38.99 -4.89 -22.64
N ALA A 743 38.26 -4.36 -21.66
CA ALA A 743 38.46 -4.67 -20.25
C ALA A 743 38.20 -6.16 -19.93
N ALA A 744 37.31 -6.83 -20.66
CA ALA A 744 37.09 -8.28 -20.54
C ALA A 744 38.24 -9.11 -21.15
N LEU A 745 39.05 -8.53 -22.04
CA LEU A 745 40.24 -9.19 -22.60
C LEU A 745 41.43 -9.09 -21.64
N GLU A 746 41.54 -7.98 -20.90
CA GLU A 746 42.49 -7.84 -19.80
C GLU A 746 41.90 -8.49 -18.54
N LYS A 747 42.27 -9.76 -18.27
CA LYS A 747 41.82 -10.60 -17.13
C LYS A 747 41.93 -9.97 -15.71
N GLY A 748 42.33 -8.72 -15.56
CA GLY A 748 42.56 -8.02 -14.29
C GLY A 748 41.44 -7.09 -13.80
N ALA A 749 40.39 -6.82 -14.59
CA ALA A 749 39.31 -5.95 -14.11
C ALA A 749 38.49 -6.67 -13.02
N THR A 750 38.33 -6.03 -11.85
CA THR A 750 37.46 -6.52 -10.77
C THR A 750 36.07 -6.81 -11.34
N ILE A 751 35.59 -8.03 -11.12
CA ILE A 751 34.44 -8.64 -11.82
C ILE A 751 33.17 -7.74 -11.83
N GLY A 752 33.01 -6.87 -10.83
CA GLY A 752 31.88 -5.94 -10.71
C GLY A 752 31.92 -4.72 -11.64
N LEU A 753 33.08 -4.09 -11.84
CA LEU A 753 33.18 -2.85 -12.64
C LEU A 753 32.84 -3.10 -14.12
N GLY A 754 33.32 -4.22 -14.67
CA GLY A 754 33.02 -4.62 -16.04
C GLY A 754 31.52 -4.85 -16.26
N ARG A 755 30.85 -5.48 -15.28
CA ARG A 755 29.39 -5.70 -15.34
C ARG A 755 28.62 -4.37 -15.33
N ALA A 756 29.02 -3.45 -14.46
CA ALA A 756 28.35 -2.16 -14.36
C ALA A 756 28.53 -1.32 -15.63
N ALA A 757 29.73 -1.26 -16.18
CA ALA A 757 30.00 -0.60 -17.46
C ALA A 757 29.20 -1.22 -18.61
N PHE A 758 29.13 -2.56 -18.69
CA PHE A 758 28.28 -3.27 -19.66
C PHE A 758 26.80 -2.87 -19.52
N GLN A 759 26.29 -2.80 -18.30
CA GLN A 759 24.88 -2.48 -18.04
C GLN A 759 24.57 -0.99 -18.28
N SER A 760 25.50 -0.06 -17.99
CA SER A 760 25.43 1.36 -18.41
C SER A 760 25.40 1.52 -19.92
N ALA A 761 26.30 0.81 -20.62
CA ALA A 761 26.41 0.85 -22.07
C ALA A 761 25.10 0.39 -22.73
N ASN A 762 24.54 -0.71 -22.22
CA ASN A 762 23.27 -1.21 -22.71
C ASN A 762 22.11 -0.25 -22.43
N ALA A 763 22.10 0.40 -21.27
CA ALA A 763 21.10 1.39 -20.90
C ALA A 763 21.12 2.61 -21.84
N LEU A 764 22.28 3.19 -22.12
CA LEU A 764 22.40 4.33 -23.04
C LEU A 764 21.95 3.99 -24.46
N LEU A 765 22.38 2.85 -24.99
CA LEU A 765 21.95 2.39 -26.32
C LEU A 765 20.44 2.13 -26.39
N SER A 766 19.87 1.53 -25.34
CA SER A 766 18.42 1.28 -25.27
C SER A 766 17.63 2.57 -25.17
N LEU A 767 18.12 3.53 -24.36
CA LEU A 767 17.49 4.83 -24.19
C LEU A 767 17.56 5.63 -25.49
N ALA A 768 18.68 5.60 -26.20
CA ALA A 768 18.81 6.24 -27.51
C ALA A 768 17.87 5.61 -28.55
N ALA A 769 17.78 4.27 -28.60
CA ALA A 769 16.87 3.58 -29.50
C ALA A 769 15.40 3.95 -29.23
N VAL A 770 14.98 3.97 -27.97
CA VAL A 770 13.61 4.35 -27.57
C VAL A 770 13.36 5.85 -27.79
N ALA A 771 14.32 6.71 -27.48
CA ALA A 771 14.19 8.16 -27.68
C ALA A 771 14.04 8.52 -29.16
N GLY A 772 14.83 7.87 -30.04
CA GLY A 772 14.66 8.04 -31.49
C GLY A 772 13.31 7.54 -31.97
N ALA A 773 12.89 6.35 -31.54
CA ALA A 773 11.55 5.83 -31.83
C ALA A 773 10.43 6.83 -31.46
N LEU A 774 10.49 7.40 -30.25
CA LEU A 774 9.53 8.40 -29.77
C LEU A 774 9.61 9.71 -30.55
N LEU A 775 10.82 10.16 -30.90
CA LEU A 775 11.01 11.38 -31.68
C LEU A 775 10.44 11.23 -33.10
N SER A 776 10.71 10.09 -33.75
CA SER A 776 10.15 9.75 -35.06
C SER A 776 8.63 9.64 -35.02
N LEU A 777 8.05 9.05 -33.97
CA LEU A 777 6.60 9.06 -33.71
C LEU A 777 6.03 10.48 -33.49
N SER A 778 6.79 11.37 -32.84
CA SER A 778 6.38 12.76 -32.57
C SER A 778 6.34 13.60 -33.86
N ALA A 779 7.35 13.47 -34.72
CA ALA A 779 7.38 14.12 -36.03
C ALA A 779 6.27 13.60 -36.96
N LEU A 780 6.03 12.29 -36.93
CA LEU A 780 4.89 11.62 -37.53
C LEU A 780 3.56 12.27 -37.13
N ALA A 781 3.38 12.53 -35.83
CA ALA A 781 2.20 13.19 -35.30
C ALA A 781 2.12 14.68 -35.70
N GLY A 782 3.26 15.36 -35.79
CA GLY A 782 3.35 16.80 -36.09
C GLY A 782 3.17 17.20 -37.56
N LYS A 783 3.06 16.24 -38.50
CA LYS A 783 2.98 16.44 -39.96
C LYS A 783 4.14 17.20 -40.61
N GLN A 784 5.10 17.70 -39.84
CA GLN A 784 6.36 18.30 -40.33
C GLN A 784 7.44 17.23 -40.37
N ILE A 785 7.31 16.30 -41.31
CA ILE A 785 8.27 15.21 -41.48
C ILE A 785 9.32 15.66 -42.49
N ASP A 786 10.44 16.16 -41.99
CA ASP A 786 11.67 16.23 -42.79
C ASP A 786 12.22 14.80 -42.93
N LEU A 787 11.88 14.17 -44.06
CA LEU A 787 12.17 12.77 -44.35
C LEU A 787 13.66 12.44 -44.13
N GLY A 788 14.57 13.39 -44.41
CA GLY A 788 16.01 13.21 -44.26
C GLY A 788 16.46 13.06 -42.80
N ARG A 789 15.90 13.88 -41.88
CA ARG A 789 16.22 13.83 -40.44
C ARG A 789 15.89 12.47 -39.85
N TYR A 790 14.62 12.10 -39.93
CA TYR A 790 14.06 11.02 -39.14
C TYR A 790 14.45 9.66 -39.69
N VAL A 791 14.49 9.52 -41.02
CA VAL A 791 15.04 8.31 -41.64
C VAL A 791 16.54 8.18 -41.33
N GLY A 792 17.30 9.28 -41.35
CA GLY A 792 18.71 9.27 -40.98
C GLY A 792 18.95 8.83 -39.53
N LEU A 793 18.20 9.40 -38.59
CA LEU A 793 18.27 9.06 -37.17
C LEU A 793 17.88 7.59 -36.92
N ASP A 794 16.72 7.15 -37.43
CA ASP A 794 16.24 5.77 -37.26
C ASP A 794 17.21 4.77 -37.90
N THR A 795 17.86 5.14 -39.00
CA THR A 795 18.90 4.31 -39.63
C THR A 795 20.15 4.20 -38.75
N VAL A 796 20.63 5.30 -38.17
CA VAL A 796 21.77 5.30 -37.23
C VAL A 796 21.44 4.46 -35.99
N LEU A 797 20.21 4.56 -35.47
CA LEU A 797 19.77 3.76 -34.32
C LEU A 797 19.60 2.28 -34.64
N THR A 798 19.14 1.96 -35.85
CA THR A 798 19.07 0.59 -36.35
C THR A 798 20.48 0.01 -36.51
N ALA A 799 21.42 0.78 -37.07
CA ALA A 799 22.80 0.37 -37.26
C ALA A 799 23.55 0.18 -35.93
N THR A 800 23.39 1.11 -34.98
CA THR A 800 24.00 0.99 -33.64
C THR A 800 23.40 -0.17 -32.85
N SER A 801 22.09 -0.44 -32.97
CA SER A 801 21.44 -1.62 -32.38
C SER A 801 21.95 -2.92 -33.01
N ALA A 802 22.17 -2.94 -34.34
CA ALA A 802 22.77 -4.08 -35.02
C ALA A 802 24.24 -4.29 -34.63
N ALA A 803 25.02 -3.22 -34.47
CA ALA A 803 26.40 -3.30 -33.99
C ALA A 803 26.46 -3.84 -32.54
N ALA A 804 25.57 -3.36 -31.67
CA ALA A 804 25.42 -3.87 -30.31
C ALA A 804 25.06 -5.36 -30.29
N LEU A 805 24.21 -5.83 -31.22
CA LEU A 805 23.86 -7.24 -31.38
C LEU A 805 25.09 -8.14 -31.60
N PHE A 806 26.12 -7.65 -32.27
CA PHE A 806 27.38 -8.38 -32.49
C PHE A 806 28.35 -8.30 -31.31
N LEU A 807 28.36 -7.17 -30.60
CA LEU A 807 29.26 -6.96 -29.45
C LEU A 807 28.79 -7.71 -28.19
N VAL A 808 27.49 -7.89 -28.03
CA VAL A 808 26.90 -8.46 -26.82
C VAL A 808 26.78 -9.99 -26.90
N ARG A 809 27.39 -10.69 -25.93
CA ARG A 809 27.32 -12.16 -25.84
C ARG A 809 26.05 -12.70 -25.17
N HIS A 810 25.39 -11.89 -24.34
CA HIS A 810 24.22 -12.33 -23.57
C HIS A 810 22.97 -12.46 -24.44
N ALA A 811 22.36 -13.65 -24.48
CA ALA A 811 21.22 -13.96 -25.33
C ALA A 811 20.01 -13.03 -25.13
N ASN A 812 19.73 -12.63 -23.89
CA ASN A 812 18.61 -11.72 -23.58
C ASN A 812 18.82 -10.33 -24.19
N TRP A 813 20.01 -9.77 -24.03
CA TRP A 813 20.36 -8.48 -24.63
C TRP A 813 20.41 -8.56 -26.15
N ARG A 814 20.87 -9.68 -26.72
CA ARG A 814 20.78 -9.91 -28.17
C ARG A 814 19.32 -9.89 -28.66
N ARG A 815 18.38 -10.52 -27.93
CA ARG A 815 16.94 -10.43 -28.26
C ARG A 815 16.40 -9.01 -28.16
N TRP A 816 16.83 -8.24 -27.15
CA TRP A 816 16.46 -6.84 -27.01
C TRP A 816 16.97 -5.99 -28.17
N TYR A 817 18.24 -6.10 -28.54
CA TYR A 817 18.79 -5.34 -29.67
C TYR A 817 18.17 -5.74 -31.00
N LEU A 818 17.80 -7.01 -31.16
CA LEU A 818 16.99 -7.45 -32.28
C LEU A 818 15.62 -6.77 -32.29
N LEU A 819 14.92 -6.73 -31.15
CA LEU A 819 13.63 -6.05 -31.00
C LEU A 819 13.75 -4.54 -31.27
N ALA A 820 14.78 -3.88 -30.74
CA ALA A 820 15.02 -2.45 -30.94
C ALA A 820 15.32 -2.15 -32.42
N ALA A 821 16.14 -2.98 -33.08
CA ALA A 821 16.41 -2.85 -34.50
C ALA A 821 15.15 -3.05 -35.35
N VAL A 822 14.34 -4.08 -35.04
CA VAL A 822 13.05 -4.32 -35.74
C VAL A 822 12.05 -3.21 -35.46
N GLY A 823 11.97 -2.71 -34.23
CA GLY A 823 11.07 -1.64 -33.82
C GLY A 823 11.39 -0.31 -34.49
N ASN A 824 12.65 0.12 -34.48
CA ASN A 824 13.09 1.32 -35.20
C ASN A 824 12.91 1.16 -36.72
N GLY A 825 13.12 -0.05 -37.25
CA GLY A 825 12.79 -0.37 -38.65
C GLY A 825 11.29 -0.29 -38.95
N ALA A 826 10.43 -0.80 -38.07
CA ALA A 826 8.97 -0.72 -38.22
C ALA A 826 8.46 0.72 -38.09
N LEU A 827 9.10 1.54 -37.27
CA LEU A 827 8.82 2.96 -37.17
C LEU A 827 9.24 3.70 -38.43
N THR A 828 10.38 3.35 -39.01
CA THR A 828 10.76 3.82 -40.33
C THR A 828 9.63 3.51 -41.35
N ILE A 829 9.05 2.31 -41.30
CA ILE A 829 7.89 1.93 -42.14
C ILE A 829 6.61 2.70 -41.78
N LEU A 830 6.36 2.97 -40.49
CA LEU A 830 5.19 3.73 -40.03
C LEU A 830 5.28 5.21 -40.45
N VAL A 831 6.47 5.81 -40.38
CA VAL A 831 6.77 7.15 -40.92
C VAL A 831 6.38 7.23 -42.38
N LEU A 832 6.61 6.14 -43.12
CA LEU A 832 6.16 5.99 -44.51
C LEU A 832 4.63 5.81 -44.63
N LEU A 833 3.95 5.11 -43.72
CA LEU A 833 2.52 4.76 -43.79
C LEU A 833 1.54 5.90 -43.46
N VAL A 834 1.82 6.74 -42.45
CA VAL A 834 0.80 7.63 -41.85
C VAL A 834 0.26 8.69 -42.82
N GLN A 835 0.93 8.91 -43.95
CA GLN A 835 0.50 9.75 -45.07
C GLN A 835 -0.82 9.30 -45.73
N ALA A 836 -1.21 8.03 -45.61
CA ALA A 836 -2.53 7.55 -46.04
C ALA A 836 -3.63 8.03 -45.06
N ASP A 837 -4.68 8.71 -45.55
CA ASP A 837 -5.50 9.53 -44.65
C ASP A 837 -6.62 8.78 -43.90
N LEU A 838 -6.67 9.04 -42.59
CA LEU A 838 -7.69 8.79 -41.58
C LEU A 838 -7.37 9.79 -40.44
N SER A 839 -8.33 10.18 -39.61
CA SER A 839 -8.06 11.22 -38.60
C SER A 839 -7.01 10.78 -37.55
N GLY A 840 -6.16 11.72 -37.12
CA GLY A 840 -5.03 11.43 -36.22
C GLY A 840 -5.43 10.76 -34.91
N TRP A 841 -6.55 11.19 -34.30
CA TRP A 841 -7.05 10.58 -33.06
C TRP A 841 -7.56 9.15 -33.28
N GLN A 842 -8.35 8.91 -34.34
CA GLN A 842 -8.87 7.57 -34.64
C GLN A 842 -7.75 6.59 -35.01
N LYS A 843 -6.69 7.06 -35.69
CA LYS A 843 -5.48 6.25 -35.94
C LYS A 843 -4.84 5.81 -34.61
N LEU A 844 -4.68 6.73 -33.66
CA LEU A 844 -4.07 6.42 -32.35
C LEU A 844 -4.96 5.51 -31.49
N GLU A 845 -6.25 5.81 -31.42
CA GLU A 845 -7.24 5.03 -30.68
C GLU A 845 -7.26 3.58 -31.16
N LEU A 846 -7.29 3.37 -32.48
CA LEU A 846 -7.32 2.05 -33.09
C LEU A 846 -6.02 1.27 -32.81
N ILE A 847 -4.86 1.92 -32.94
CA ILE A 847 -3.56 1.29 -32.66
C ILE A 847 -3.48 0.84 -31.20
N CYS A 848 -3.86 1.70 -30.26
CA CYS A 848 -3.85 1.39 -28.84
C CYS A 848 -4.81 0.24 -28.50
N LEU A 849 -6.03 0.27 -29.04
CA LEU A 849 -7.03 -0.76 -28.78
C LEU A 849 -6.60 -2.13 -29.32
N VAL A 850 -6.01 -2.19 -30.52
CA VAL A 850 -5.52 -3.44 -31.13
C VAL A 850 -4.33 -4.00 -30.35
N ILE A 851 -3.34 -3.17 -30.02
CA ILE A 851 -2.17 -3.61 -29.23
C ILE A 851 -2.61 -4.05 -27.83
N GLY A 852 -3.50 -3.29 -27.19
CA GLY A 852 -4.03 -3.59 -25.87
C GLY A 852 -4.80 -4.91 -25.81
N ALA A 853 -5.70 -5.14 -26.78
CA ALA A 853 -6.44 -6.38 -26.88
C ALA A 853 -5.52 -7.59 -27.12
N ALA A 854 -4.54 -7.46 -28.03
CA ALA A 854 -3.58 -8.53 -28.30
C ALA A 854 -2.76 -8.90 -27.04
N LEU A 855 -2.31 -7.89 -26.28
CA LEU A 855 -1.59 -8.10 -25.03
C LEU A 855 -2.48 -8.76 -23.96
N LEU A 856 -3.73 -8.33 -23.80
CA LEU A 856 -4.66 -8.94 -22.84
C LEU A 856 -4.93 -10.41 -23.15
N ILE A 857 -5.17 -10.75 -24.42
CA ILE A 857 -5.42 -12.13 -24.86
C ILE A 857 -4.17 -12.99 -24.62
N ALA A 858 -3.01 -12.53 -25.10
CA ALA A 858 -1.76 -13.27 -24.94
C ALA A 858 -1.42 -13.51 -23.47
N SER A 859 -1.71 -12.53 -22.61
CA SER A 859 -1.38 -12.60 -21.19
C SER A 859 -2.40 -13.40 -20.38
N HIS A 860 -3.70 -13.38 -20.71
CA HIS A 860 -4.67 -14.30 -20.07
C HIS A 860 -4.38 -15.76 -20.44
N LEU A 861 -3.98 -16.02 -21.69
CA LEU A 861 -3.52 -17.34 -22.13
C LEU A 861 -2.21 -17.75 -21.44
N GLY A 862 -1.28 -16.80 -21.28
CA GLY A 862 -0.04 -17.00 -20.53
C GLY A 862 -0.32 -17.33 -19.07
N TRP A 863 -1.19 -16.58 -18.41
CA TRP A 863 -1.59 -16.79 -17.02
C TRP A 863 -2.23 -18.18 -16.81
N TYR A 864 -3.09 -18.60 -17.73
CA TYR A 864 -3.68 -19.95 -17.69
C TYR A 864 -2.62 -21.06 -17.80
N ARG A 865 -1.53 -20.81 -18.56
CA ARG A 865 -0.41 -21.75 -18.72
C ARG A 865 0.58 -21.70 -17.55
N GLU A 866 0.67 -20.58 -16.85
CA GLU A 866 1.67 -20.29 -15.81
C GLU A 866 1.38 -20.90 -14.43
N GLN A 867 0.47 -21.87 -14.31
CA GLN A 867 0.04 -22.45 -13.02
C GLN A 867 1.16 -23.07 -12.16
N GLU A 868 2.36 -23.26 -12.72
CA GLU A 868 3.53 -23.83 -12.00
C GLU A 868 4.62 -22.79 -11.70
N ARG A 869 4.66 -21.65 -12.40
CA ARG A 869 5.67 -20.62 -12.20
C ARG A 869 5.16 -19.27 -12.69
N GLU A 870 5.02 -18.32 -11.78
CA GLU A 870 4.68 -16.94 -12.09
C GLU A 870 5.74 -16.33 -13.02
N ASN A 871 5.31 -15.66 -14.08
CA ASN A 871 6.22 -14.90 -14.93
C ASN A 871 5.73 -13.46 -15.09
N ASP A 872 6.64 -12.55 -14.77
CA ASP A 872 6.37 -11.11 -14.67
C ASP A 872 5.89 -10.51 -16.01
N LEU A 873 6.27 -11.12 -17.14
CA LEU A 873 5.84 -10.67 -18.46
C LEU A 873 4.35 -10.83 -18.68
N VAL A 874 3.74 -11.89 -18.14
CA VAL A 874 2.29 -12.08 -18.19
C VAL A 874 1.58 -11.05 -17.31
N SER A 875 2.09 -10.81 -16.10
CA SER A 875 1.53 -9.78 -15.22
C SER A 875 1.62 -8.38 -15.83
N PHE A 876 2.76 -8.06 -16.44
CA PHE A 876 2.97 -6.81 -17.16
C PHE A 876 2.05 -6.69 -18.37
N GLY A 877 1.92 -7.74 -19.17
CA GLY A 877 1.03 -7.74 -20.34
C GLY A 877 -0.45 -7.63 -19.96
N LEU A 878 -0.89 -8.23 -18.85
CA LEU A 878 -2.23 -8.05 -18.28
C LEU A 878 -2.49 -6.58 -17.90
N PHE A 879 -1.52 -5.95 -17.23
CA PHE A 879 -1.63 -4.55 -16.82
C PHE A 879 -1.61 -3.60 -18.03
N LEU A 880 -0.57 -3.66 -18.85
CA LEU A 880 -0.40 -2.78 -20.01
C LEU A 880 -1.53 -2.96 -21.01
N GLY A 881 -1.95 -4.21 -21.25
CA GLY A 881 -3.10 -4.50 -22.10
C GLY A 881 -4.39 -3.87 -21.57
N SER A 882 -4.65 -3.96 -20.26
CA SER A 882 -5.86 -3.36 -19.65
C SER A 882 -5.88 -1.84 -19.76
N MET A 883 -4.72 -1.19 -19.66
CA MET A 883 -4.58 0.27 -19.83
C MET A 883 -4.77 0.70 -21.28
N LEU A 884 -4.16 0.00 -22.23
CA LEU A 884 -4.27 0.31 -23.66
C LEU A 884 -5.69 0.11 -24.22
N VAL A 885 -6.52 -0.70 -23.56
CA VAL A 885 -7.96 -0.78 -23.84
C VAL A 885 -8.73 0.30 -23.08
N GLY A 886 -8.47 0.45 -21.78
CA GLY A 886 -9.26 1.32 -20.89
C GLY A 886 -9.11 2.81 -21.14
N VAL A 887 -7.88 3.29 -21.33
CA VAL A 887 -7.58 4.72 -21.43
C VAL A 887 -8.14 5.34 -22.71
N PRO A 888 -7.95 4.75 -23.92
CA PRO A 888 -8.49 5.35 -25.14
C PRO A 888 -10.02 5.44 -25.12
N LEU A 889 -10.70 4.39 -24.64
CA LEU A 889 -12.16 4.39 -24.51
C LEU A 889 -12.65 5.45 -23.50
N THR A 890 -11.96 5.58 -22.36
CA THR A 890 -12.27 6.60 -21.36
C THR A 890 -12.06 8.01 -21.93
N TYR A 891 -10.95 8.24 -22.62
CA TYR A 891 -10.64 9.52 -23.26
C TYR A 891 -11.67 9.85 -24.33
N ALA A 892 -12.05 8.89 -25.18
CA ALA A 892 -13.06 9.09 -26.22
C ALA A 892 -14.41 9.53 -25.61
N VAL A 893 -14.87 8.87 -24.54
CA VAL A 893 -16.09 9.27 -23.81
C VAL A 893 -15.95 10.66 -23.19
N LEU A 894 -14.86 10.92 -22.48
CA LEU A 894 -14.61 12.23 -21.86
C LEU A 894 -14.53 13.35 -22.89
N TYR A 895 -13.84 13.12 -24.01
CA TYR A 895 -13.71 14.08 -25.10
C TYR A 895 -15.08 14.40 -25.70
N CYS A 896 -15.89 13.38 -25.98
CA CYS A 896 -17.27 13.59 -26.45
C CYS A 896 -18.12 14.38 -25.44
N ARG A 897 -17.92 14.19 -24.12
CA ARG A 897 -18.70 14.88 -23.08
C ARG A 897 -18.23 16.31 -22.78
N PHE A 898 -16.94 16.58 -22.87
CA PHE A 898 -16.34 17.84 -22.40
C PHE A 898 -15.80 18.75 -23.52
N ALA A 899 -15.44 18.22 -24.69
CA ALA A 899 -14.67 18.97 -25.69
C ALA A 899 -15.51 19.63 -26.80
N VAL A 900 -16.82 19.36 -26.89
CA VAL A 900 -17.72 20.00 -27.87
C VAL A 900 -18.42 21.17 -27.17
N PRO A 901 -18.00 22.44 -27.38
CA PRO A 901 -18.45 23.56 -26.56
C PRO A 901 -19.82 24.13 -27.00
N HIS A 902 -20.50 23.49 -27.95
CA HIS A 902 -21.80 23.95 -28.44
C HIS A 902 -22.88 23.31 -27.57
N ALA A 903 -23.37 24.08 -26.60
CA ALA A 903 -24.41 23.67 -25.64
C ALA A 903 -25.73 23.20 -26.30
N ASP A 904 -25.87 23.42 -27.60
CA ASP A 904 -27.07 23.14 -28.38
C ASP A 904 -26.94 21.84 -29.19
N GLN A 905 -25.74 21.24 -29.26
CA GLN A 905 -25.45 19.99 -29.99
C GLN A 905 -24.96 18.85 -29.07
N PHE A 906 -25.50 18.76 -27.84
CA PHE A 906 -25.25 17.64 -26.93
C PHE A 906 -25.86 16.29 -27.39
N ASP A 907 -26.38 16.20 -28.62
CA ASP A 907 -26.90 14.95 -29.22
C ASP A 907 -25.80 13.93 -29.59
N THR A 908 -24.52 14.27 -29.51
CA THR A 908 -23.43 13.34 -29.84
C THR A 908 -23.03 12.44 -28.66
N PHE A 909 -24.01 11.82 -28.00
CA PHE A 909 -23.74 10.60 -27.24
C PHE A 909 -23.41 9.49 -28.24
N HIS A 910 -22.12 9.29 -28.50
CA HIS A 910 -21.68 8.20 -29.37
C HIS A 910 -21.86 6.86 -28.64
N THR A 911 -22.97 6.18 -28.95
CA THR A 911 -23.37 4.91 -28.33
C THR A 911 -22.25 3.89 -28.29
N LEU A 912 -21.40 3.84 -29.34
CA LEU A 912 -20.26 2.92 -29.39
C LEU A 912 -19.18 3.21 -28.33
N ASN A 913 -18.88 4.48 -28.04
CA ASN A 913 -17.87 4.86 -27.05
C ASN A 913 -18.39 4.60 -25.63
N GLU A 914 -19.66 4.95 -25.41
CA GLU A 914 -20.36 4.79 -24.13
C GLU A 914 -20.52 3.31 -23.75
N VAL A 915 -21.06 2.52 -24.68
CA VAL A 915 -21.20 1.07 -24.51
C VAL A 915 -19.83 0.41 -24.47
N GLY A 916 -18.87 0.86 -25.28
CA GLY A 916 -17.50 0.34 -25.31
C GLY A 916 -16.78 0.50 -23.97
N MET A 917 -16.82 1.70 -23.38
CA MET A 917 -16.22 1.98 -22.08
C MET A 917 -16.90 1.19 -20.95
N LEU A 918 -18.24 1.18 -20.91
CA LEU A 918 -19.00 0.45 -19.89
C LEU A 918 -18.75 -1.06 -19.98
N ALA A 919 -18.79 -1.62 -21.20
CA ALA A 919 -18.55 -3.04 -21.44
C ALA A 919 -17.11 -3.43 -21.08
N ALA A 920 -16.10 -2.65 -21.50
CA ALA A 920 -14.71 -2.88 -21.14
C ALA A 920 -14.49 -2.82 -19.62
N GLY A 921 -15.09 -1.84 -18.93
CA GLY A 921 -15.01 -1.71 -17.48
C GLY A 921 -15.61 -2.91 -16.73
N LEU A 922 -16.82 -3.34 -17.12
CA LEU A 922 -17.49 -4.51 -16.53
C LEU A 922 -16.74 -5.82 -16.82
N LEU A 923 -16.25 -6.02 -18.05
CA LEU A 923 -15.50 -7.21 -18.44
C LEU A 923 -14.17 -7.32 -17.68
N LEU A 924 -13.44 -6.20 -17.56
CA LEU A 924 -12.18 -6.17 -16.81
C LEU A 924 -12.40 -6.39 -15.31
N LEU A 925 -13.41 -5.75 -14.72
CA LEU A 925 -13.77 -5.93 -13.31
C LEU A 925 -14.20 -7.38 -13.03
N GLY A 926 -15.08 -7.93 -13.87
CA GLY A 926 -15.59 -9.29 -13.74
C GLY A 926 -14.49 -10.34 -13.95
N ALA A 927 -13.73 -10.25 -15.04
CA ALA A 927 -12.62 -11.18 -15.31
C ALA A 927 -11.56 -11.14 -14.20
N GLY A 928 -11.20 -9.95 -13.72
CA GLY A 928 -10.25 -9.79 -12.63
C GLY A 928 -10.76 -10.36 -11.30
N ALA A 929 -12.01 -10.07 -10.92
CA ALA A 929 -12.58 -10.56 -9.68
C ALA A 929 -12.73 -12.09 -9.68
N VAL A 930 -13.13 -12.68 -10.82
CA VAL A 930 -13.28 -14.13 -11.01
C VAL A 930 -11.92 -14.85 -11.02
N MET A 931 -10.93 -14.30 -11.72
CA MET A 931 -9.61 -14.92 -11.87
C MET A 931 -8.63 -14.53 -10.76
N HIS A 932 -9.06 -13.69 -9.80
CA HIS A 932 -8.20 -13.08 -8.78
C HIS A 932 -7.02 -12.27 -9.34
N ILE A 933 -7.19 -11.69 -10.54
CA ILE A 933 -6.18 -10.85 -11.17
C ILE A 933 -6.40 -9.40 -10.75
N LYS A 934 -5.44 -8.85 -9.99
CA LYS A 934 -5.56 -7.49 -9.44
C LYS A 934 -5.58 -6.41 -10.52
N SER A 935 -4.76 -6.53 -11.56
CA SER A 935 -4.58 -5.49 -12.58
C SER A 935 -5.86 -5.21 -13.37
N THR A 936 -6.53 -6.26 -13.83
CA THR A 936 -7.80 -6.14 -14.56
C THR A 936 -8.93 -5.70 -13.64
N THR A 937 -8.99 -6.22 -12.39
CA THR A 937 -9.99 -5.77 -11.38
C THR A 937 -9.89 -4.27 -11.13
N VAL A 938 -8.68 -3.76 -10.85
CA VAL A 938 -8.46 -2.35 -10.52
C VAL A 938 -8.76 -1.46 -11.72
N THR A 939 -8.26 -1.83 -12.91
CA THR A 939 -8.49 -1.03 -14.12
C THR A 939 -9.97 -0.98 -14.48
N GLY A 940 -10.68 -2.12 -14.41
CA GLY A 940 -12.12 -2.17 -14.61
C GLY A 940 -12.89 -1.33 -13.59
N ALA A 941 -12.50 -1.40 -12.31
CA ALA A 941 -13.11 -0.58 -11.24
C ALA A 941 -12.90 0.93 -11.50
N VAL A 942 -11.70 1.35 -11.88
CA VAL A 942 -11.40 2.76 -12.17
C VAL A 942 -12.21 3.26 -13.36
N ILE A 943 -12.27 2.49 -14.46
CA ILE A 943 -13.09 2.84 -15.63
C ILE A 943 -14.55 3.00 -15.22
N LEU A 944 -15.10 2.08 -14.42
CA LEU A 944 -16.48 2.16 -13.95
C LEU A 944 -16.73 3.36 -13.04
N VAL A 945 -15.82 3.65 -12.11
CA VAL A 945 -15.94 4.82 -11.23
C VAL A 945 -15.89 6.10 -12.05
N LEU A 946 -14.96 6.22 -12.99
CA LEU A 946 -14.87 7.39 -13.89
C LEU A 946 -16.13 7.52 -14.75
N TYR A 947 -16.62 6.42 -15.30
CA TYR A 947 -17.86 6.39 -16.05
C TYR A 947 -19.04 6.91 -15.22
N VAL A 948 -19.15 6.46 -13.97
CA VAL A 948 -20.20 6.89 -13.03
C VAL A 948 -20.04 8.35 -12.64
N LEU A 949 -18.85 8.78 -12.25
CA LEU A 949 -18.59 10.17 -11.84
C LEU A 949 -18.90 11.14 -12.98
N THR A 950 -18.49 10.79 -14.20
CA THR A 950 -18.80 11.58 -15.40
C THR A 950 -20.27 11.51 -15.76
N LEU A 951 -21.01 10.49 -15.34
CA LEU A 951 -22.46 10.45 -15.53
C LEU A 951 -23.18 11.34 -14.49
N VAL A 952 -22.72 11.31 -13.23
CA VAL A 952 -23.20 12.17 -12.14
C VAL A 952 -22.92 13.65 -12.43
N ALA A 953 -21.74 13.99 -12.95
CA ALA A 953 -21.38 15.37 -13.29
C ALA A 953 -22.31 15.98 -14.36
N PHE A 954 -22.92 15.15 -15.22
CA PHE A 954 -23.81 15.58 -16.30
C PHE A 954 -25.28 15.24 -16.04
N LEU A 955 -25.69 15.21 -14.75
CA LEU A 955 -27.06 14.91 -14.28
C LEU A 955 -28.20 15.73 -14.91
N ARG A 956 -27.90 16.80 -15.68
CA ARG A 956 -28.90 17.72 -16.27
C ARG A 956 -29.60 17.18 -17.53
N LEU A 957 -29.31 15.96 -18.00
CA LEU A 957 -29.85 15.39 -19.25
C LEU A 957 -30.78 14.19 -18.99
N PRO A 958 -32.06 14.41 -18.61
CA PRO A 958 -32.94 13.37 -18.06
C PRO A 958 -33.15 12.16 -19.00
N LYS A 959 -33.20 12.37 -20.32
CA LYS A 959 -33.44 11.29 -21.30
C LYS A 959 -32.27 10.30 -21.43
N VAL A 960 -31.04 10.78 -21.36
CA VAL A 960 -29.83 9.94 -21.54
C VAL A 960 -29.47 9.22 -20.24
N LEU A 961 -29.65 9.89 -19.10
CA LEU A 961 -29.52 9.28 -17.77
C LEU A 961 -30.42 8.07 -17.61
N GLN A 962 -31.65 8.13 -18.13
CA GLN A 962 -32.58 7.00 -18.06
C GLN A 962 -32.03 5.75 -18.76
N GLN A 963 -31.46 5.88 -19.95
CA GLN A 963 -30.91 4.74 -20.71
C GLN A 963 -29.65 4.17 -20.04
N MET A 964 -28.74 5.04 -19.59
CA MET A 964 -27.50 4.60 -18.95
C MET A 964 -27.72 4.01 -17.56
N ALA A 965 -28.68 4.55 -16.80
CA ALA A 965 -29.09 3.98 -15.53
C ALA A 965 -29.69 2.57 -15.72
N VAL A 966 -30.46 2.37 -16.80
CA VAL A 966 -30.94 1.03 -17.17
C VAL A 966 -29.78 0.09 -17.50
N TYR A 967 -28.76 0.53 -18.25
CA TYR A 967 -27.58 -0.31 -18.53
C TYR A 967 -26.75 -0.62 -17.27
N LEU A 968 -26.57 0.33 -16.34
CA LEU A 968 -25.93 0.10 -15.05
C LEU A 968 -26.74 -0.86 -14.18
N MET A 969 -28.06 -0.72 -14.16
CA MET A 969 -28.97 -1.61 -13.43
C MET A 969 -28.94 -3.03 -14.02
N ILE A 970 -28.97 -3.18 -15.34
CA ILE A 970 -28.85 -4.49 -16.01
C ILE A 970 -27.48 -5.10 -15.75
N GLY A 971 -26.39 -4.34 -15.93
CA GLY A 971 -25.02 -4.82 -15.72
C GLY A 971 -24.75 -5.22 -14.26
N GLY A 972 -25.11 -4.35 -13.31
CA GLY A 972 -25.01 -4.62 -11.88
C GLY A 972 -25.92 -5.77 -11.43
N GLY A 973 -27.15 -5.82 -11.96
CA GLY A 973 -28.11 -6.90 -11.70
C GLY A 973 -27.66 -8.25 -12.25
N LEU A 974 -27.04 -8.29 -13.44
CA LEU A 974 -26.43 -9.50 -13.99
C LEU A 974 -25.24 -9.97 -13.14
N LEU A 975 -24.34 -9.07 -12.76
CA LEU A 975 -23.22 -9.41 -11.86
C LEU A 975 -23.76 -9.96 -10.52
N PHE A 976 -24.64 -9.23 -9.86
CA PHE A 976 -25.23 -9.62 -8.59
C PHE A 976 -26.00 -10.95 -8.70
N GLY A 977 -26.82 -11.11 -9.74
CA GLY A 977 -27.61 -12.31 -10.00
C GLY A 977 -26.73 -13.54 -10.25
N VAL A 978 -25.68 -13.41 -11.06
CA VAL A 978 -24.70 -14.48 -11.27
C VAL A 978 -24.02 -14.84 -9.95
N ALA A 979 -23.59 -13.86 -9.16
CA ALA A 979 -22.98 -14.10 -7.85
C ALA A 979 -23.94 -14.83 -6.89
N LEU A 980 -25.21 -14.44 -6.89
CA LEU A 980 -26.25 -15.02 -6.03
C LEU A 980 -26.56 -16.47 -6.45
N VAL A 981 -26.68 -16.73 -7.76
CA VAL A 981 -26.83 -18.09 -8.30
C VAL A 981 -25.61 -18.93 -7.94
N LEU A 982 -24.38 -18.41 -8.13
CA LEU A 982 -23.15 -19.10 -7.73
C LEU A 982 -23.13 -19.38 -6.21
N ALA A 983 -23.61 -18.46 -5.38
CA ALA A 983 -23.72 -18.64 -3.93
C ALA A 983 -24.69 -19.76 -3.56
N PHE A 984 -25.88 -19.80 -4.17
CA PHE A 984 -26.89 -20.83 -3.90
C PHE A 984 -26.47 -22.22 -4.39
N TYR A 985 -25.85 -22.29 -5.56
CA TYR A 985 -25.43 -23.54 -6.18
C TYR A 985 -24.00 -23.94 -5.84
N ARG A 986 -23.29 -23.19 -4.99
CA ARG A 986 -21.87 -23.41 -4.66
C ARG A 986 -21.55 -24.86 -4.36
N ASP A 987 -22.27 -25.45 -3.41
CA ASP A 987 -22.01 -26.82 -2.95
C ASP A 987 -22.34 -27.86 -4.05
N ARG A 988 -23.34 -27.57 -4.90
CA ARG A 988 -23.70 -28.43 -6.03
C ARG A 988 -22.70 -28.33 -7.18
N LEU A 989 -22.17 -27.14 -7.46
CA LEU A 989 -21.19 -26.92 -8.51
C LEU A 989 -19.81 -27.47 -8.12
N LEU A 990 -19.39 -27.34 -6.85
CA LEU A 990 -18.14 -27.91 -6.36
C LEU A 990 -18.10 -29.45 -6.45
N THR A 991 -19.25 -30.13 -6.36
CA THR A 991 -19.34 -31.59 -6.50
C THR A 991 -19.41 -32.07 -7.95
N LEU A 992 -19.62 -31.15 -8.91
CA LEU A 992 -19.88 -31.48 -10.31
C LEU A 992 -18.65 -32.06 -11.05
N PRO A 993 -17.42 -31.53 -10.89
CA PRO A 993 -16.22 -32.15 -11.48
C PRO A 993 -15.96 -33.56 -10.95
N ALA A 994 -16.23 -33.79 -9.65
CA ALA A 994 -16.13 -35.13 -9.08
C ALA A 994 -17.18 -36.06 -9.69
N ARG A 995 -18.43 -35.62 -9.83
CA ARG A 995 -19.49 -36.42 -10.49
C ARG A 995 -19.20 -36.69 -11.97
N ILE A 996 -18.62 -35.73 -12.71
CA ILE A 996 -18.18 -35.95 -14.09
C ILE A 996 -17.06 -37.00 -14.12
N LYS A 997 -16.05 -36.88 -13.24
CA LYS A 997 -14.91 -37.82 -13.17
C LYS A 997 -15.33 -39.24 -12.80
N HIS A 998 -16.34 -39.39 -11.93
CA HIS A 998 -16.90 -40.68 -11.53
C HIS A 998 -18.09 -41.12 -12.40
N HIS A 999 -18.44 -40.34 -13.44
CA HIS A 999 -19.54 -40.60 -14.37
C HIS A 999 -20.90 -40.85 -13.69
N GLU A 1000 -21.21 -40.07 -12.66
CA GLU A 1000 -22.46 -40.18 -11.91
C GLU A 1000 -23.59 -39.34 -12.54
N GLY A 1001 -24.81 -39.88 -12.56
CA GLY A 1001 -26.01 -39.17 -13.02
C GLY A 1001 -26.13 -39.02 -14.53
N VAL A 1002 -26.51 -37.82 -15.01
CA VAL A 1002 -26.75 -37.52 -16.45
C VAL A 1002 -25.51 -37.76 -17.31
N PHE A 1003 -24.31 -37.59 -16.73
CA PHE A 1003 -23.04 -37.85 -17.41
C PHE A 1003 -22.80 -39.33 -17.72
N ARG A 1004 -23.54 -40.25 -17.09
CA ARG A 1004 -23.55 -41.68 -17.43
C ARG A 1004 -24.26 -41.94 -18.76
N VAL A 1005 -25.23 -41.10 -19.12
CA VAL A 1005 -26.06 -41.22 -20.34
C VAL A 1005 -25.41 -40.54 -21.55
N LEU A 1006 -24.68 -39.45 -21.32
CA LEU A 1006 -23.95 -38.70 -22.36
C LEU A 1006 -22.72 -39.43 -22.94
N ASN A 1007 -22.46 -40.67 -22.49
CA ASN A 1007 -21.38 -41.53 -22.99
C ASN A 1007 -21.87 -42.56 -24.04
N TRP A 1008 -23.13 -42.47 -24.48
CA TRP A 1008 -23.55 -43.16 -25.70
C TRP A 1008 -22.93 -42.46 -26.91
N ARG A 1009 -22.16 -43.23 -27.68
CA ARG A 1009 -21.43 -42.80 -28.87
C ARG A 1009 -22.28 -42.00 -29.85
#